data_AF-A0A924VZ25-F1
#
_entry.id   AF-A0A924VZ25-F1
#
_cell.length_a   1.000
_cell.length_b   1.000
_cell.length_c   1.000
_cell.angle_alpha   90.00
_cell.angle_beta   90.00
_cell.angle_gamma   90.00
#
_symmetry.space_group_name_H-M   'P 1'
#
loop_
_entity.id
_entity.type
_entity.pdbx_description
1 polymer ?
#
loop_
_entity_poly.entity_id
_entity_poly.type
_entity_poly.pdbx_seq_one_letter_code
_entity_poly.pdbx_strand_id
1 'polypeptide(L)'
;MFTFIITVFIILYLFKINSRISALENKFKNPNFNQNPVPVSSPVILKTSTSIPQTEVQTQVQIPIPEVVSHQDNFATNLAKFGIAILVLGVLFFLNYLDKQGLIGPVFKYVAGLSFGTILLGVGEYLRSRSKAYVNILRGAAFVIFYLTLFVGYFLFKIVALPVTLGLIIAVLAVSIIISLRENDELPFTIGTLGAYLVSFLVNLNFGGLSNENVIGILSYLCILNIAVLVVSFRKQWINSAVIGFIFTWCIFGSTLSADIGKGLLFTFSTIFGLQYMIVFLLQDFKKDKLTHNTVFLTVINTLVYLMVFYKLVDKTFWFDYVGFLVALLGIFHFVVYMMLRAVNKTSDGVITLTHFVISILLITVAIPLQFDGPLVTMIWFFEGVVLSFLSVLPDFKNKPIMYVLGFGSIIAGIAHMVMFGDYKTVLETGKIVLNQSYIVWFGVFALINLVAYIWYNTVQDSQNIQFKANINKVAFALILIGQVLFVAITSFEINSYGNYRINLVQNEINQKIELDRKLSSNSYGYESVKYETEYAEISSLAKQTTFMQIVLFILMTIIYFVIGLVKKNKIVRNMGIVTLVITSVLLFALTWELGPIYRIITFVGFGILLLIVSYLYISKNKNPQMPQALMLLLMIGLFSVSANAKVIDIKNWTSVADLQPSQIEVGSSTQNNQNLYVLPINKDVISLSKKNDLTDIRIIDKDHNEIPYILIKSNQNTQTVQDVITQVKILENSVTKDNKKVLVLDTSREGFLYNNLHLIRDSKSQNFRKKVKVYISDTFLTANSTAWREFEQKNVIYNYSDSADFIVENLDINLSGVSSRYVKLELTDDIDFDKNIKVSNQISVIGAEIKYLKSEDKNVGYKIKDYLGGNFVFDNISIYKDIKVLDKIQKDDKSEIFYEGDIDVEELTVRVDDNEKNFNRNIVIQGSNNDIDWVTLGNTNIYRIDSPTYKGERLSAKITPSTYKNFKVIIQNNNNKPLTVLKTGKIKLQNTGIIFKTEGVPVNDLKILMGNNIESAPIYDIRTTINYFEETTPEIIEYVDLVKNLEYVPTKSIIPFGERNKILLNVGLLLFILIVGIFGFFWMKKDITHHE
;
A
#
# COMPACT_ATOMS: atom_id res chain seq x y z
N MET A 1 -5.31 -13.45 3.20
CA MET A 1 -6.61 -14.15 3.24
C MET A 1 -6.58 -15.39 4.14
N PHE A 2 -5.70 -16.37 3.91
CA PHE A 2 -5.59 -17.60 4.71
C PHE A 2 -5.42 -17.34 6.23
N THR A 3 -4.61 -16.35 6.61
CA THR A 3 -4.40 -15.93 8.01
C THR A 3 -5.67 -15.41 8.68
N PHE A 4 -6.54 -14.68 7.97
CA PHE A 4 -7.81 -14.17 8.51
C PHE A 4 -8.79 -15.31 8.83
N ILE A 5 -8.85 -16.32 7.96
CA ILE A 5 -9.66 -17.53 8.15
C ILE A 5 -9.17 -18.30 9.39
N ILE A 6 -7.85 -18.44 9.57
CA ILE A 6 -7.25 -19.07 10.76
C ILE A 6 -7.54 -18.26 12.04
N THR A 7 -7.40 -16.93 11.99
CA THR A 7 -7.70 -16.06 13.14
C THR A 7 -9.17 -16.16 13.56
N VAL A 8 -10.12 -16.16 12.61
CA VAL A 8 -11.55 -16.37 12.89
C VAL A 8 -11.79 -17.78 13.47
N PHE A 9 -11.13 -18.82 12.95
CA PHE A 9 -11.22 -20.18 13.52
C PHE A 9 -10.71 -20.25 14.96
N ILE A 10 -9.60 -19.57 15.28
CA ILE A 10 -9.03 -19.51 16.63
C ILE A 10 -9.98 -18.74 17.57
N ILE A 11 -10.54 -17.60 17.15
CA ILE A 11 -11.50 -16.84 17.95
C ILE A 11 -12.76 -17.68 18.26
N LEU A 12 -13.33 -18.34 17.25
CA LEU A 12 -14.49 -19.23 17.45
C LEU A 12 -14.16 -20.45 18.33
N TYR A 13 -12.96 -20.99 18.23
CA TYR A 13 -12.49 -22.08 19.09
C TYR A 13 -12.30 -21.63 20.55
N LEU A 14 -11.79 -20.41 20.77
CA LEU A 14 -11.63 -19.81 22.10
C LEU A 14 -12.99 -19.48 22.75
N PHE A 15 -13.96 -18.94 22.01
CA PHE A 15 -15.34 -18.78 22.51
C PHE A 15 -16.00 -20.12 22.90
N LYS A 16 -15.70 -21.20 22.17
CA LYS A 16 -16.16 -22.57 22.46
C LYS A 16 -15.48 -23.20 23.69
N ILE A 17 -14.30 -22.72 24.06
CA ILE A 17 -13.62 -23.08 25.32
C ILE A 17 -14.19 -22.25 26.48
N ASN A 18 -14.35 -20.93 26.30
CA ASN A 18 -14.85 -20.03 27.35
C ASN A 18 -16.26 -20.45 27.83
N SER A 19 -17.17 -20.74 26.89
CA SER A 19 -18.51 -21.26 27.21
C SER A 19 -18.52 -22.62 27.94
N ARG A 20 -17.52 -23.48 27.70
CA ARG A 20 -17.34 -24.73 28.45
C ARG A 20 -16.80 -24.50 29.86
N ILE A 21 -15.95 -23.48 30.05
CA ILE A 21 -15.43 -23.10 31.37
C ILE A 21 -16.58 -22.54 32.22
N SER A 22 -17.36 -21.58 31.73
CA SER A 22 -18.51 -21.04 32.48
C SER A 22 -19.58 -22.09 32.81
N ALA A 23 -19.79 -23.08 31.92
CA ALA A 23 -20.68 -24.21 32.20
C ALA A 23 -20.13 -25.19 33.26
N LEU A 24 -18.81 -25.31 33.40
CA LEU A 24 -18.17 -26.07 34.47
C LEU A 24 -18.19 -25.28 35.79
N GLU A 25 -17.93 -23.97 35.77
CA GLU A 25 -18.05 -23.09 36.95
C GLU A 25 -19.47 -23.10 37.53
N ASN A 26 -20.51 -23.04 36.69
CA ASN A 26 -21.90 -23.16 37.16
C ASN A 26 -22.23 -24.55 37.73
N LYS A 27 -21.53 -25.62 37.31
CA LYS A 27 -21.63 -26.94 37.94
C LYS A 27 -20.90 -27.06 39.27
N PHE A 28 -19.85 -26.27 39.50
CA PHE A 28 -19.15 -26.21 40.78
C PHE A 28 -19.77 -25.23 41.78
N LYS A 29 -20.56 -24.24 41.33
CA LYS A 29 -21.24 -23.26 42.20
C LYS A 29 -22.52 -23.75 42.88
N ASN A 30 -23.11 -24.88 42.46
CA ASN A 30 -24.33 -25.44 43.07
C ASN A 30 -24.21 -26.96 43.32
N PRO A 31 -23.64 -27.39 44.47
CA PRO A 31 -23.64 -28.78 44.88
C PRO A 31 -24.98 -29.16 45.53
N ASN A 32 -26.00 -29.44 44.72
CA ASN A 32 -27.29 -29.93 45.24
C ASN A 32 -27.15 -31.32 45.85
N PHE A 33 -27.04 -31.39 47.17
CA PHE A 33 -27.32 -32.59 47.95
C PHE A 33 -28.83 -32.87 47.94
N ASN A 34 -29.22 -34.11 47.61
CA ASN A 34 -30.58 -34.57 47.82
C ASN A 34 -30.84 -34.78 49.32
N GLN A 35 -31.82 -34.08 49.87
CA GLN A 35 -32.53 -34.48 51.10
C GLN A 35 -34.03 -34.35 50.88
N ASN A 36 -34.78 -35.40 51.23
CA ASN A 36 -36.25 -35.39 51.23
C ASN A 36 -36.78 -34.82 52.57
N PRO A 37 -38.04 -34.34 52.63
CA PRO A 37 -38.45 -33.33 53.61
C PRO A 37 -39.23 -33.88 54.83
N VAL A 38 -39.11 -33.17 55.96
CA VAL A 38 -40.05 -33.14 57.10
C VAL A 38 -40.10 -31.68 57.62
N PRO A 39 -41.24 -31.13 58.09
CA PRO A 39 -41.51 -29.68 57.96
C PRO A 39 -41.78 -28.90 59.27
N VAL A 40 -42.15 -27.60 59.11
CA VAL A 40 -43.03 -26.76 59.97
C VAL A 40 -42.39 -25.58 60.77
N SER A 41 -42.70 -24.36 60.29
CA SER A 41 -42.94 -23.02 60.91
C SER A 41 -42.26 -22.50 62.21
N SER A 42 -41.79 -21.24 62.13
CA SER A 42 -42.16 -19.99 62.89
C SER A 42 -42.61 -20.02 64.38
N PRO A 43 -42.55 -18.89 65.16
CA PRO A 43 -42.06 -17.53 64.88
C PRO A 43 -41.19 -16.83 65.97
N VAL A 44 -40.66 -15.65 65.57
CA VAL A 44 -40.29 -14.40 66.29
C VAL A 44 -40.75 -14.19 67.75
N ILE A 45 -39.87 -13.60 68.60
CA ILE A 45 -40.13 -12.41 69.47
C ILE A 45 -38.81 -11.76 69.96
N LEU A 46 -38.81 -10.43 70.12
CA LEU A 46 -37.66 -9.58 70.49
C LEU A 46 -37.53 -9.33 72.00
N LYS A 47 -36.31 -8.97 72.48
CA LYS A 47 -36.01 -7.63 73.06
C LYS A 47 -34.55 -7.46 73.53
N THR A 48 -34.15 -6.21 73.73
CA THR A 48 -32.76 -5.73 73.93
C THR A 48 -32.55 -5.15 75.34
N SER A 49 -31.40 -5.39 76.00
CA SER A 49 -30.85 -4.50 77.05
C SER A 49 -29.38 -4.78 77.41
N THR A 50 -28.51 -3.77 77.26
CA THR A 50 -27.32 -3.37 78.07
C THR A 50 -26.55 -4.46 78.89
N SER A 51 -25.30 -4.86 78.58
CA SER A 51 -23.98 -4.17 78.78
C SER A 51 -23.58 -3.99 80.27
N ILE A 52 -22.34 -4.13 80.77
CA ILE A 52 -20.91 -4.03 80.30
C ILE A 52 -20.00 -4.81 81.32
N PRO A 53 -18.64 -4.94 81.23
CA PRO A 53 -17.65 -4.80 80.13
C PRO A 53 -16.68 -6.02 79.97
N GLN A 54 -15.98 -6.13 78.83
CA GLN A 54 -14.75 -6.96 78.72
C GLN A 54 -13.58 -6.11 78.23
N THR A 55 -12.45 -6.20 78.94
CA THR A 55 -11.13 -5.81 78.41
C THR A 55 -10.41 -7.11 78.05
N GLU A 56 -10.43 -7.46 76.77
CA GLU A 56 -9.58 -8.52 76.21
C GLU A 56 -8.81 -7.95 75.03
N VAL A 57 -7.48 -8.05 75.08
CA VAL A 57 -6.61 -7.62 73.99
C VAL A 57 -6.63 -8.71 72.91
N GLN A 58 -7.58 -8.60 71.98
CA GLN A 58 -7.54 -9.37 70.75
C GLN A 58 -6.66 -8.67 69.72
N THR A 59 -5.43 -9.15 69.55
CA THR A 59 -4.62 -8.84 68.36
C THR A 59 -5.25 -9.57 67.16
N GLN A 60 -6.29 -8.98 66.58
CA GLN A 60 -6.90 -9.51 65.37
C GLN A 60 -5.86 -9.48 64.24
N VAL A 61 -5.70 -10.64 63.58
CA VAL A 61 -5.03 -10.73 62.28
C VAL A 61 -5.87 -9.94 61.29
N GLN A 62 -5.47 -8.68 61.08
CA GLN A 62 -6.12 -7.81 60.12
C GLN A 62 -5.81 -8.34 58.73
N ILE A 63 -6.75 -9.10 58.16
CA ILE A 63 -6.78 -9.40 56.73
C ILE A 63 -6.62 -8.06 56.01
N PRO A 64 -5.69 -7.90 55.06
CA PRO A 64 -5.58 -6.67 54.30
C PRO A 64 -6.89 -6.46 53.55
N ILE A 65 -7.73 -5.56 54.07
CA ILE A 65 -8.86 -5.02 53.33
C ILE A 65 -8.24 -4.46 52.04
N PRO A 66 -8.67 -4.89 50.84
CA PRO A 66 -8.14 -4.32 49.61
C PRO A 66 -8.35 -2.81 49.70
N GLU A 67 -7.24 -2.08 49.66
CA GLU A 67 -7.23 -0.63 49.84
C GLU A 67 -8.23 -0.02 48.85
N VAL A 68 -9.33 0.50 49.38
CA VAL A 68 -10.37 1.15 48.55
C VAL A 68 -9.75 2.45 48.07
N VAL A 69 -9.04 2.38 46.95
CA VAL A 69 -8.44 3.51 46.25
C VAL A 69 -9.54 4.54 46.07
N SER A 70 -9.45 5.64 46.82
CA SER A 70 -10.60 6.52 46.96
C SER A 70 -10.96 7.09 45.58
N HIS A 71 -12.24 6.99 45.22
CA HIS A 71 -12.72 7.60 43.97
C HIS A 71 -12.57 9.14 43.99
N GLN A 72 -12.37 9.72 45.17
CA GLN A 72 -12.17 11.14 45.41
C GLN A 72 -10.75 11.61 45.05
N ASP A 73 -9.71 10.82 45.34
CA ASP A 73 -8.32 11.08 44.93
C ASP A 73 -8.15 11.00 43.42
N ASN A 74 -8.83 10.05 42.77
CA ASN A 74 -8.84 9.92 41.31
C ASN A 74 -9.54 11.11 40.64
N PHE A 75 -10.62 11.65 41.23
CA PHE A 75 -11.28 12.84 40.68
C PHE A 75 -10.38 14.08 40.77
N ALA A 76 -9.80 14.37 41.94
CA ALA A 76 -8.90 15.52 42.11
C ALA A 76 -7.64 15.40 41.23
N THR A 77 -7.07 14.19 41.12
CA THR A 77 -5.89 13.94 40.28
C THR A 77 -6.21 14.03 38.79
N ASN A 78 -7.38 13.56 38.34
CA ASN A 78 -7.79 13.69 36.94
C ASN A 78 -8.21 15.13 36.60
N LEU A 79 -8.82 15.86 37.54
CA LEU A 79 -9.09 17.29 37.40
C LEU A 79 -7.79 18.11 37.32
N ALA A 80 -6.75 17.72 38.06
CA ALA A 80 -5.41 18.31 37.94
C ALA A 80 -4.76 18.01 36.57
N LYS A 81 -4.88 16.78 36.05
CA LYS A 81 -4.44 16.43 34.68
C LYS A 81 -5.19 17.27 33.63
N PHE A 82 -6.51 17.39 33.76
CA PHE A 82 -7.32 18.23 32.87
C PHE A 82 -6.96 19.71 32.98
N GLY A 83 -6.83 20.26 34.19
CA GLY A 83 -6.45 21.65 34.41
C GLY A 83 -5.07 21.97 33.84
N ILE A 84 -4.10 21.07 33.98
CA ILE A 84 -2.76 21.23 33.40
C ILE A 84 -2.79 21.05 31.88
N ALA A 85 -3.59 20.12 31.33
CA ALA A 85 -3.79 20.01 29.88
C ALA A 85 -4.45 21.27 29.29
N ILE A 86 -5.48 21.81 29.95
CA ILE A 86 -6.15 23.06 29.60
C ILE A 86 -5.19 24.25 29.72
N LEU A 87 -4.28 24.26 30.70
CA LEU A 87 -3.26 25.29 30.86
C LEU A 87 -2.16 25.21 29.79
N VAL A 88 -1.71 24.02 29.41
CA VAL A 88 -0.81 23.81 28.26
C VAL A 88 -1.49 24.24 26.96
N LEU A 89 -2.72 23.81 26.71
CA LEU A 89 -3.52 24.23 25.56
C LEU A 89 -3.76 25.75 25.58
N GLY A 90 -4.07 26.34 26.74
CA GLY A 90 -4.26 27.77 26.92
C GLY A 90 -3.00 28.58 26.60
N VAL A 91 -1.83 28.12 27.02
CA VAL A 91 -0.54 28.71 26.63
C VAL A 91 -0.25 28.53 25.14
N LEU A 92 -0.54 27.36 24.55
CA LEU A 92 -0.39 27.15 23.10
C LEU A 92 -1.36 28.04 22.29
N PHE A 93 -2.62 28.17 22.72
CA PHE A 93 -3.61 29.05 22.11
C PHE A 93 -3.25 30.53 22.32
N PHE A 94 -2.69 30.91 23.47
CA PHE A 94 -2.21 32.27 23.72
C PHE A 94 -0.98 32.61 22.86
N LEU A 95 -0.01 31.69 22.73
CA LEU A 95 1.13 31.84 21.82
C LEU A 95 0.68 31.90 20.35
N ASN A 96 -0.29 31.07 19.94
CA ASN A 96 -0.91 31.11 18.61
C ASN A 96 -1.74 32.40 18.39
N TYR A 97 -2.41 32.91 19.42
CA TYR A 97 -3.10 34.20 19.37
C TYR A 97 -2.10 35.34 19.19
N LEU A 98 -1.03 35.36 19.97
CA LEU A 98 0.06 36.34 19.83
C LEU A 98 0.83 36.18 18.52
N ASP A 99 0.82 35.00 17.90
CA ASP A 99 1.35 34.76 16.55
C ASP A 99 0.44 35.28 15.44
N LYS A 100 -0.88 35.00 15.52
CA LYS A 100 -1.89 35.54 14.62
C LYS A 100 -1.97 37.07 14.69
N GLN A 101 -1.85 37.62 15.90
CA GLN A 101 -1.67 39.05 16.10
C GLN A 101 -0.27 39.52 15.69
N GLY A 102 0.73 38.65 15.55
CA GLY A 102 2.09 38.97 15.07
C GLY A 102 3.03 39.62 16.11
N LEU A 103 2.73 39.47 17.39
CA LEU A 103 3.53 40.03 18.49
C LEU A 103 4.77 39.18 18.83
N ILE A 104 4.75 37.87 18.52
CA ILE A 104 5.75 36.90 18.96
C ILE A 104 6.31 36.04 17.82
N GLY A 105 7.65 35.95 17.73
CA GLY A 105 8.38 35.34 16.63
C GLY A 105 8.96 33.97 17.00
N PRO A 106 9.33 33.13 16.01
CA PRO A 106 9.79 31.74 16.22
C PRO A 106 10.83 31.59 17.33
N VAL A 107 11.80 32.51 17.30
CA VAL A 107 12.87 32.72 18.27
C VAL A 107 12.38 32.86 19.71
N PHE A 108 11.40 33.75 19.94
CA PHE A 108 10.86 33.98 21.28
C PHE A 108 9.97 32.81 21.71
N LYS A 109 9.18 32.20 20.80
CA LYS A 109 8.36 31.01 21.09
C LYS A 109 9.23 29.87 21.62
N TYR A 110 10.40 29.65 21.01
CA TYR A 110 11.35 28.62 21.41
C TYR A 110 11.89 28.87 22.83
N VAL A 111 12.43 30.08 23.11
CA VAL A 111 12.96 30.42 24.44
C VAL A 111 11.85 30.44 25.51
N ALA A 112 10.65 30.94 25.18
CA ALA A 112 9.51 30.95 26.08
C ALA A 112 9.04 29.53 26.43
N GLY A 113 8.97 28.62 25.46
CA GLY A 113 8.63 27.20 25.69
C GLY A 113 9.62 26.52 26.65
N LEU A 114 10.93 26.67 26.41
CA LEU A 114 11.97 26.12 27.29
C LEU A 114 11.92 26.74 28.70
N SER A 115 11.74 28.06 28.79
CA SER A 115 11.62 28.77 30.07
C SER A 115 10.38 28.32 30.85
N PHE A 116 9.25 28.16 30.16
CA PHE A 116 7.99 27.73 30.76
C PHE A 116 8.04 26.28 31.26
N GLY A 117 8.62 25.36 30.49
CA GLY A 117 8.90 23.99 30.96
C GLY A 117 9.79 23.98 32.22
N THR A 118 10.78 24.87 32.30
CA THR A 118 11.68 24.97 33.46
C THR A 118 10.96 25.55 34.68
N ILE A 119 10.09 26.54 34.49
CA ILE A 119 9.23 27.06 35.56
C ILE A 119 8.29 25.96 36.08
N LEU A 120 7.68 25.15 35.19
CA LEU A 120 6.83 24.03 35.60
C LEU A 120 7.60 22.93 36.34
N LEU A 121 8.84 22.59 35.93
CA LEU A 121 9.71 21.70 36.73
C LEU A 121 10.03 22.31 38.09
N GLY A 122 10.40 23.58 38.15
CA GLY A 122 10.75 24.28 39.39
C GLY A 122 9.59 24.39 40.37
N VAL A 123 8.38 24.70 39.88
CA VAL A 123 7.14 24.70 40.66
C VAL A 123 6.77 23.29 41.10
N GLY A 124 6.92 22.29 40.23
CA GLY A 124 6.75 20.88 40.59
C GLY A 124 7.71 20.45 41.71
N GLU A 125 8.98 20.85 41.65
CA GLU A 125 9.96 20.55 42.70
C GLU A 125 9.70 21.32 44.00
N TYR A 126 9.26 22.58 43.93
CA TYR A 126 8.85 23.35 45.12
C TYR A 126 7.62 22.75 45.81
N LEU A 127 6.67 22.20 45.05
CA LEU A 127 5.46 21.54 45.57
C LEU A 127 5.69 20.07 45.99
N ARG A 128 6.93 19.56 45.89
CA ARG A 128 7.30 18.16 46.21
C ARG A 128 6.81 17.68 47.57
N SER A 129 6.84 18.54 48.59
CA SER A 129 6.41 18.22 49.95
C SER A 129 4.89 18.20 50.16
N ARG A 130 4.08 18.59 49.16
CA ARG A 130 2.61 18.74 49.32
C ARG A 130 1.80 17.63 48.68
N SER A 131 2.12 17.20 47.45
CA SER A 131 1.39 16.12 46.78
C SER A 131 2.19 15.50 45.64
N LYS A 132 2.58 14.23 45.80
CA LYS A 132 3.32 13.46 44.78
C LYS A 132 2.56 13.38 43.44
N ALA A 133 1.23 13.28 43.49
CA ALA A 133 0.39 13.21 42.29
C ALA A 133 0.46 14.51 41.46
N TYR A 134 0.29 15.68 42.10
CA TYR A 134 0.41 16.99 41.43
C TYR A 134 1.81 17.22 40.86
N VAL A 135 2.84 16.85 41.62
CA VAL A 135 4.26 16.99 41.23
C VAL A 135 4.56 16.17 39.98
N ASN A 136 4.08 14.93 39.91
CA ASN A 136 4.26 14.07 38.74
C ASN A 136 3.51 14.59 37.50
N ILE A 137 2.33 15.22 37.64
CA ILE A 137 1.61 15.83 36.51
C ILE A 137 2.34 17.08 36.01
N LEU A 138 2.80 17.96 36.91
CA LEU A 138 3.56 19.17 36.55
C LEU A 138 4.86 18.82 35.82
N ARG A 139 5.59 17.81 36.31
CA ARG A 139 6.80 17.30 35.64
C ARG A 139 6.50 16.68 34.28
N GLY A 140 5.41 15.91 34.18
CA GLY A 140 4.97 15.34 32.91
C GLY A 140 4.66 16.41 31.86
N ALA A 141 3.93 17.45 32.25
CA ALA A 141 3.63 18.59 31.38
C ALA A 141 4.90 19.36 30.98
N ALA A 142 5.83 19.57 31.91
CA ALA A 142 7.12 20.19 31.61
C ALA A 142 7.93 19.38 30.58
N PHE A 143 8.04 18.07 30.75
CA PHE A 143 8.72 17.20 29.77
C PHE A 143 8.05 17.26 28.39
N VAL A 144 6.72 17.19 28.32
CA VAL A 144 5.97 17.36 27.06
C VAL A 144 6.27 18.71 26.40
N ILE A 145 6.28 19.80 27.17
CA ILE A 145 6.62 21.14 26.67
C ILE A 145 8.05 21.20 26.16
N PHE A 146 9.05 20.67 26.88
CA PHE A 146 10.43 20.63 26.40
C PHE A 146 10.53 19.87 25.09
N TYR A 147 10.02 18.64 25.04
CA TYR A 147 10.11 17.80 23.86
C TYR A 147 9.39 18.40 22.64
N LEU A 148 8.20 18.97 22.83
CA LEU A 148 7.49 19.68 21.76
C LEU A 148 8.26 20.94 21.31
N THR A 149 8.83 21.70 22.24
CA THR A 149 9.60 22.92 21.92
C THR A 149 10.88 22.56 21.14
N LEU A 150 11.61 21.53 21.56
CA LEU A 150 12.79 21.01 20.86
C LEU A 150 12.45 20.53 19.45
N PHE A 151 11.37 19.76 19.29
CA PHE A 151 10.87 19.34 17.98
C PHE A 151 10.54 20.53 17.07
N VAL A 152 9.71 21.46 17.55
CA VAL A 152 9.26 22.65 16.81
C VAL A 152 10.43 23.56 16.43
N GLY A 153 11.41 23.75 17.32
CA GLY A 153 12.59 24.57 17.08
C GLY A 153 13.51 24.05 15.97
N TYR A 154 13.62 22.72 15.84
CA TYR A 154 14.31 22.06 14.74
C TYR A 154 13.45 22.06 13.46
N PHE A 155 12.24 21.52 13.54
CA PHE A 155 11.43 21.17 12.36
C PHE A 155 10.71 22.37 11.73
N LEU A 156 9.92 23.11 12.53
CA LEU A 156 9.12 24.23 12.01
C LEU A 156 9.95 25.51 11.90
N PHE A 157 10.72 25.83 12.95
CA PHE A 157 11.41 27.12 13.04
C PHE A 157 12.84 27.10 12.47
N LYS A 158 13.44 25.91 12.31
CA LYS A 158 14.81 25.71 11.80
C LYS A 158 15.88 26.55 12.52
N ILE A 159 15.68 26.82 13.81
CA ILE A 159 16.57 27.66 14.65
C ILE A 159 17.77 26.88 15.16
N VAL A 160 17.61 25.57 15.39
CA VAL A 160 18.59 24.72 16.07
C VAL A 160 18.95 23.54 15.19
N ALA A 161 20.24 23.24 15.05
CA ALA A 161 20.74 22.13 14.23
C ALA A 161 20.42 20.76 14.87
N LEU A 162 20.27 19.72 14.02
CA LEU A 162 19.89 18.37 14.45
C LEU A 162 20.73 17.82 15.62
N PRO A 163 22.08 17.88 15.62
CA PRO A 163 22.88 17.33 16.72
C PRO A 163 22.63 18.03 18.06
N VAL A 164 22.38 19.33 18.04
CA VAL A 164 22.09 20.13 19.25
C VAL A 164 20.71 19.77 19.79
N THR A 165 19.71 19.63 18.92
CA THR A 165 18.36 19.17 19.30
C THR A 165 18.40 17.78 19.93
N LEU A 166 19.12 16.83 19.33
CA LEU A 166 19.31 15.49 19.86
C LEU A 166 20.04 15.50 21.22
N GLY A 167 21.08 16.31 21.38
CA GLY A 167 21.77 16.50 22.67
C GLY A 167 20.86 17.06 23.77
N LEU A 168 20.01 18.03 23.44
CA LEU A 168 19.03 18.60 24.38
C LEU A 168 17.96 17.58 24.78
N ILE A 169 17.53 16.69 23.88
CA ILE A 169 16.60 15.60 24.20
C ILE A 169 17.22 14.62 25.21
N ILE A 170 18.51 14.27 25.06
CA ILE A 170 19.25 13.47 26.05
C ILE A 170 19.35 14.19 27.39
N ALA A 171 19.58 15.51 27.40
CA ALA A 171 19.63 16.29 28.65
C ALA A 171 18.28 16.25 29.41
N VAL A 172 17.15 16.37 28.72
CA VAL A 172 15.81 16.26 29.33
C VAL A 172 15.56 14.85 29.87
N LEU A 173 15.96 13.80 29.14
CA LEU A 173 15.91 12.42 29.63
C LEU A 173 16.82 12.20 30.86
N ALA A 174 18.02 12.78 30.89
CA ALA A 174 18.92 12.67 32.04
C ALA A 174 18.28 13.29 33.29
N VAL A 175 17.64 14.46 33.17
CA VAL A 175 16.86 15.07 34.27
C VAL A 175 15.73 14.16 34.72
N SER A 176 14.99 13.52 33.80
CA SER A 176 13.89 12.62 34.17
C SER A 176 14.39 11.34 34.86
N ILE A 177 15.52 10.78 34.42
CA ILE A 177 16.22 9.66 35.07
C ILE A 177 16.66 10.06 36.49
N ILE A 178 17.28 11.23 36.67
CA ILE A 178 17.75 11.71 37.98
C ILE A 178 16.58 11.84 38.97
N ILE A 179 15.49 12.48 38.55
CA ILE A 179 14.27 12.62 39.38
C ILE A 179 13.69 11.23 39.73
N SER A 180 13.57 10.36 38.74
CA SER A 180 13.03 9.01 38.88
C SER A 180 13.85 8.13 39.83
N LEU A 181 15.18 8.13 39.68
CA LEU A 181 16.10 7.41 40.56
C LEU A 181 16.05 7.92 42.01
N ARG A 182 16.04 9.25 42.20
CA ARG A 182 15.96 9.90 43.52
C ARG A 182 14.65 9.56 44.25
N GLU A 183 13.54 9.45 43.53
CA GLU A 183 12.21 9.23 44.12
C GLU A 183 11.74 7.78 44.07
N ASN A 184 12.59 6.88 43.53
CA ASN A 184 12.28 5.47 43.30
C ASN A 184 10.95 5.26 42.56
N ASP A 185 10.63 6.14 41.61
CA ASP A 185 9.36 6.18 40.87
C ASP A 185 9.65 6.07 39.37
N GLU A 186 9.10 5.08 38.69
CA GLU A 186 9.28 4.82 37.25
C GLU A 186 8.63 5.90 36.36
N LEU A 187 7.64 6.65 36.87
CA LEU A 187 6.78 7.50 36.05
C LEU A 187 7.53 8.68 35.36
N PRO A 188 8.38 9.47 36.05
CA PRO A 188 9.14 10.55 35.39
C PRO A 188 10.09 10.01 34.32
N PHE A 189 10.74 8.88 34.58
CA PHE A 189 11.61 8.21 33.61
C PHE A 189 10.81 7.74 32.40
N THR A 190 9.68 7.05 32.60
CA THR A 190 8.81 6.58 31.51
C THR A 190 8.28 7.72 30.63
N ILE A 191 7.86 8.85 31.22
CA ILE A 191 7.44 10.02 30.43
C ILE A 191 8.63 10.62 29.67
N GLY A 192 9.80 10.72 30.31
CA GLY A 192 11.04 11.16 29.67
C GLY A 192 11.43 10.28 28.48
N THR A 193 11.43 8.97 28.66
CA THR A 193 11.70 7.97 27.62
C THR A 193 10.71 8.10 26.46
N LEU A 194 9.40 8.11 26.75
CA LEU A 194 8.37 8.23 25.72
C LEU A 194 8.56 9.49 24.88
N GLY A 195 8.76 10.65 25.52
CA GLY A 195 8.97 11.91 24.80
C GLY A 195 10.27 11.93 23.99
N ALA A 196 11.37 11.41 24.52
CA ALA A 196 12.65 11.36 23.82
C ALA A 196 12.59 10.52 22.53
N TYR A 197 12.01 9.31 22.60
CA TYR A 197 11.81 8.48 21.43
C TYR A 197 10.76 9.06 20.47
N LEU A 198 9.64 9.59 20.98
CA LEU A 198 8.58 10.16 20.14
C LEU A 198 9.08 11.36 19.31
N VAL A 199 9.83 12.30 19.91
CA VAL A 199 10.43 13.40 19.14
C VAL A 199 11.41 12.88 18.10
N SER A 200 12.23 11.89 18.46
CA SER A 200 13.20 11.29 17.52
C SER A 200 12.48 10.63 16.32
N PHE A 201 11.33 10.00 16.55
CA PHE A 201 10.48 9.44 15.51
C PHE A 201 9.81 10.52 14.63
N LEU A 202 9.28 11.58 15.24
CA LEU A 202 8.71 12.71 14.50
C LEU A 202 9.76 13.45 13.65
N VAL A 203 11.00 13.57 14.15
CA VAL A 203 12.15 14.08 13.38
C VAL A 203 12.49 13.14 12.20
N ASN A 204 12.36 11.83 12.38
CA ASN A 204 12.68 10.85 11.33
C ASN A 204 11.61 10.77 10.22
N LEU A 205 10.33 10.99 10.55
CA LEU A 205 9.20 10.93 9.61
C LEU A 205 9.10 12.11 8.62
N ASN A 206 10.13 12.94 8.49
CA ASN A 206 10.09 14.17 7.69
C ASN A 206 9.60 13.93 6.25
N PHE A 207 8.47 14.56 5.88
CA PHE A 207 7.76 14.45 4.59
C PHE A 207 8.50 15.07 3.38
N GLY A 208 9.83 14.98 3.36
CA GLY A 208 10.70 15.50 2.30
C GLY A 208 12.08 14.84 2.25
N GLY A 209 12.27 13.72 2.96
CA GLY A 209 13.55 13.01 3.05
C GLY A 209 14.55 13.63 4.03
N LEU A 210 15.30 12.78 4.72
CA LEU A 210 16.50 13.18 5.46
C LEU A 210 17.73 12.97 4.57
N SER A 211 18.72 13.85 4.70
CA SER A 211 20.04 13.58 4.10
C SER A 211 20.67 12.34 4.72
N ASN A 212 21.47 11.61 3.94
CA ASN A 212 22.17 10.41 4.38
C ASN A 212 22.99 10.64 5.68
N GLU A 213 23.63 11.81 5.81
CA GLU A 213 24.35 12.22 7.02
C GLU A 213 23.44 12.31 8.27
N ASN A 214 22.24 12.86 8.13
CA ASN A 214 21.27 12.98 9.22
C ASN A 214 20.76 11.59 9.69
N VAL A 215 20.64 10.62 8.78
CA VAL A 215 20.24 9.25 9.12
C VAL A 215 21.28 8.59 10.04
N ILE A 216 22.57 8.69 9.71
CA ILE A 216 23.66 8.16 10.55
C ILE A 216 23.65 8.84 11.93
N GLY A 217 23.41 10.16 11.98
CA GLY A 217 23.27 10.92 13.22
C GLY A 217 22.13 10.41 14.11
N ILE A 218 20.95 10.15 13.55
CA ILE A 218 19.78 9.64 14.29
C ILE A 218 20.04 8.21 14.79
N LEU A 219 20.61 7.32 13.97
CA LEU A 219 20.91 5.94 14.38
C LEU A 219 21.98 5.87 15.47
N SER A 220 23.04 6.68 15.37
CA SER A 220 24.09 6.80 16.40
C SER A 220 23.53 7.33 17.72
N TYR A 221 22.65 8.34 17.64
CA TYR A 221 21.92 8.86 18.79
C TYR A 221 21.03 7.80 19.44
N LEU A 222 20.32 6.96 18.67
CA LEU A 222 19.50 5.87 19.21
C LEU A 222 20.36 4.85 19.97
N CYS A 223 21.57 4.54 19.53
CA CYS A 223 22.48 3.66 20.29
C CYS A 223 22.73 4.21 21.71
N ILE A 224 22.98 5.53 21.84
CA ILE A 224 23.22 6.21 23.12
C ILE A 224 21.94 6.26 23.97
N LEU A 225 20.81 6.62 23.35
CA LEU A 225 19.51 6.69 24.00
C LEU A 225 19.10 5.33 24.59
N ASN A 226 19.24 4.27 23.80
CA ASN A 226 19.00 2.89 24.22
C ASN A 226 19.86 2.53 25.43
N ILE A 227 21.17 2.81 25.43
CA ILE A 227 22.05 2.50 26.57
C ILE A 227 21.55 3.19 27.84
N ALA A 228 21.24 4.49 27.78
CA ALA A 228 20.77 5.25 28.94
C ALA A 228 19.47 4.67 29.53
N VAL A 229 18.48 4.38 28.68
CA VAL A 229 17.20 3.79 29.11
C VAL A 229 17.38 2.37 29.63
N LEU A 230 18.07 1.53 28.90
CA LEU A 230 18.20 0.10 29.21
C LEU A 230 19.03 -0.16 30.48
N VAL A 231 20.06 0.64 30.77
CA VAL A 231 20.83 0.52 32.02
C VAL A 231 19.94 0.83 33.23
N VAL A 232 19.09 1.85 33.15
CA VAL A 232 18.15 2.22 34.24
C VAL A 232 17.06 1.16 34.38
N SER A 233 16.42 0.75 33.28
CA SER A 233 15.41 -0.32 33.25
C SER A 233 15.92 -1.65 33.79
N PHE A 234 17.17 -2.04 33.51
CA PHE A 234 17.79 -3.23 34.10
C PHE A 234 18.12 -3.04 35.59
N ARG A 235 18.68 -1.88 35.97
CA ARG A 235 19.07 -1.64 37.38
C ARG A 235 17.87 -1.63 38.31
N LYS A 236 16.78 -0.97 37.90
CA LYS A 236 15.57 -0.74 38.71
C LYS A 236 14.39 -1.70 38.43
N GLN A 237 14.53 -2.60 37.45
CA GLN A 237 13.47 -3.49 36.94
C GLN A 237 12.27 -2.76 36.29
N TRP A 238 12.46 -1.52 35.86
CA TRP A 238 11.48 -0.67 35.19
C TRP A 238 11.34 -1.04 33.71
N ILE A 239 10.59 -2.11 33.44
CA ILE A 239 10.45 -2.71 32.10
C ILE A 239 9.65 -1.84 31.13
N ASN A 240 8.74 -0.98 31.59
CA ASN A 240 7.85 -0.24 30.69
C ASN A 240 8.63 0.72 29.78
N SER A 241 9.64 1.40 30.35
CA SER A 241 10.52 2.29 29.59
C SER A 241 11.36 1.53 28.55
N ALA A 242 11.81 0.30 28.85
CA ALA A 242 12.51 -0.55 27.89
C ALA A 242 11.60 -1.05 26.76
N VAL A 243 10.31 -1.33 27.04
CA VAL A 243 9.32 -1.68 26.00
C VAL A 243 9.05 -0.49 25.06
N ILE A 244 8.91 0.71 25.63
CA ILE A 244 8.75 1.95 24.84
C ILE A 244 9.96 2.14 23.93
N GLY A 245 11.19 2.04 24.49
CA GLY A 245 12.42 2.14 23.70
C GLY A 245 12.48 1.10 22.58
N PHE A 246 12.14 -0.17 22.87
CA PHE A 246 12.12 -1.25 21.88
C PHE A 246 11.23 -0.91 20.68
N ILE A 247 9.97 -0.54 20.93
CA ILE A 247 8.99 -0.23 19.89
C ILE A 247 9.50 0.91 19.02
N PHE A 248 9.86 2.05 19.62
CA PHE A 248 10.29 3.21 18.86
C PHE A 248 11.63 3.01 18.15
N THR A 249 12.59 2.28 18.73
CA THR A 249 13.87 1.97 18.06
C THR A 249 13.61 1.26 16.73
N TRP A 250 12.78 0.21 16.74
CA TRP A 250 12.49 -0.55 15.53
C TRP A 250 11.60 0.21 14.54
N CYS A 251 10.66 1.05 15.00
CA CYS A 251 9.89 1.93 14.12
C CYS A 251 10.76 3.01 13.44
N ILE A 252 11.67 3.65 14.18
CA ILE A 252 12.62 4.63 13.63
C ILE A 252 13.58 3.93 12.66
N PHE A 253 14.20 2.82 13.08
CA PHE A 253 15.10 2.08 12.20
C PHE A 253 14.41 1.58 10.93
N GLY A 254 13.17 1.07 11.03
CA GLY A 254 12.37 0.64 9.88
C GLY A 254 12.14 1.75 8.85
N SER A 255 11.92 2.99 9.30
CA SER A 255 11.81 4.17 8.41
C SER A 255 13.15 4.64 7.82
N THR A 256 14.29 4.11 8.29
CA THR A 256 15.62 4.36 7.68
C THR A 256 16.06 3.29 6.66
N LEU A 257 15.30 2.20 6.49
CA LEU A 257 15.67 1.08 5.60
C LEU A 257 15.80 1.45 4.10
N SER A 258 15.21 2.57 3.68
CA SER A 258 15.31 3.12 2.31
C SER A 258 16.41 4.17 2.16
N ALA A 259 17.18 4.49 3.20
CA ALA A 259 18.25 5.48 3.14
C ALA A 259 19.51 4.93 2.47
N ASP A 260 20.17 5.76 1.65
CA ASP A 260 21.36 5.37 0.89
C ASP A 260 22.66 5.59 1.71
N ILE A 261 22.71 4.95 2.88
CA ILE A 261 23.86 4.95 3.80
C ILE A 261 24.67 3.64 3.76
N GLY A 262 24.35 2.77 2.80
CA GLY A 262 24.96 1.45 2.65
C GLY A 262 24.37 0.36 3.58
N LYS A 263 24.02 -0.78 2.98
CA LYS A 263 23.39 -1.92 3.68
C LYS A 263 24.23 -2.47 4.85
N GLY A 264 25.56 -2.41 4.76
CA GLY A 264 26.46 -2.85 5.83
C GLY A 264 26.37 -2.00 7.11
N LEU A 265 26.14 -0.69 6.97
CA LEU A 265 25.97 0.22 8.11
C LEU A 265 24.59 0.01 8.76
N LEU A 266 23.54 -0.13 7.96
CA LEU A 266 22.20 -0.52 8.43
C LEU A 266 22.23 -1.87 9.16
N PHE A 267 22.93 -2.87 8.62
CA PHE A 267 23.12 -4.17 9.27
C PHE A 267 23.79 -3.99 10.65
N THR A 268 24.91 -3.26 10.71
CA THR A 268 25.63 -2.96 11.95
C THR A 268 24.72 -2.32 13.02
N PHE A 269 23.94 -1.30 12.67
CA PHE A 269 22.99 -0.67 13.60
C PHE A 269 21.88 -1.63 14.05
N SER A 270 21.29 -2.41 13.13
CA SER A 270 20.25 -3.38 13.49
C SER A 270 20.77 -4.49 14.42
N THR A 271 22.01 -4.96 14.23
CA THR A 271 22.65 -5.92 15.13
C THR A 271 22.92 -5.30 16.50
N ILE A 272 23.39 -4.05 16.57
CA ILE A 272 23.56 -3.33 17.85
C ILE A 272 22.22 -3.24 18.59
N PHE A 273 21.14 -2.84 17.94
CA PHE A 273 19.81 -2.74 18.57
C PHE A 273 19.29 -4.11 19.02
N GLY A 274 19.37 -5.13 18.16
CA GLY A 274 18.97 -6.50 18.51
C GLY A 274 19.71 -7.06 19.72
N LEU A 275 21.03 -6.82 19.82
CA LEU A 275 21.86 -7.18 20.98
C LEU A 275 21.50 -6.38 22.23
N GLN A 276 21.33 -5.06 22.12
CA GLN A 276 21.00 -4.17 23.25
C GLN A 276 19.73 -4.63 23.99
N TYR A 277 18.64 -4.86 23.26
CA TYR A 277 17.38 -5.30 23.86
C TYR A 277 17.45 -6.74 24.36
N MET A 278 18.08 -7.65 23.62
CA MET A 278 18.25 -9.04 24.04
C MET A 278 19.06 -9.19 25.33
N ILE A 279 20.19 -8.48 25.45
CA ILE A 279 21.00 -8.48 26.68
C ILE A 279 20.17 -8.02 27.88
N VAL A 280 19.34 -7.00 27.73
CA VAL A 280 18.57 -6.44 28.85
C VAL A 280 17.39 -7.32 29.23
N PHE A 281 16.69 -7.93 28.28
CA PHE A 281 15.63 -8.90 28.57
C PHE A 281 16.20 -10.13 29.28
N LEU A 282 17.36 -10.64 28.85
CA LEU A 282 18.09 -11.71 29.55
C LEU A 282 18.52 -11.31 30.97
N LEU A 283 19.16 -10.15 31.13
CA LEU A 283 19.66 -9.67 32.41
C LEU A 283 18.53 -9.40 33.42
N GLN A 284 17.35 -8.98 32.97
CA GLN A 284 16.22 -8.70 33.85
C GLN A 284 15.63 -9.98 34.46
N ASP A 285 15.70 -11.12 33.77
CA ASP A 285 15.23 -12.41 34.29
C ASP A 285 16.18 -12.98 35.37
N PHE A 286 17.50 -12.75 35.28
CA PHE A 286 18.47 -13.15 36.33
C PHE A 286 18.24 -12.48 37.70
N LYS A 287 17.42 -11.41 37.77
CA LYS A 287 17.15 -10.65 39.00
C LYS A 287 15.82 -10.99 39.68
N LYS A 288 15.03 -11.93 39.16
CA LYS A 288 13.70 -12.26 39.71
C LYS A 288 13.55 -13.76 39.98
N ASP A 289 13.12 -14.09 41.19
CA ASP A 289 12.65 -15.45 41.54
C ASP A 289 11.32 -15.84 40.85
N LYS A 290 10.70 -14.92 40.10
CA LYS A 290 9.45 -15.14 39.36
C LYS A 290 9.54 -14.56 37.94
N LEU A 291 9.56 -15.48 36.97
CA LEU A 291 9.48 -15.21 35.53
C LEU A 291 8.25 -14.36 35.21
N THR A 292 8.44 -13.26 34.49
CA THR A 292 7.35 -12.40 34.02
C THR A 292 7.02 -12.79 32.57
N HIS A 293 5.76 -13.06 32.22
CA HIS A 293 5.40 -13.50 30.86
C HIS A 293 5.84 -12.50 29.77
N ASN A 294 6.01 -11.23 30.16
CA ASN A 294 6.45 -10.14 29.29
C ASN A 294 7.90 -10.33 28.77
N THR A 295 8.86 -10.82 29.56
CA THR A 295 10.27 -10.94 29.11
C THR A 295 10.44 -12.03 28.06
N VAL A 296 9.71 -13.14 28.22
CA VAL A 296 9.57 -14.21 27.21
C VAL A 296 9.01 -13.65 25.89
N PHE A 297 7.90 -12.91 25.94
CA PHE A 297 7.29 -12.30 24.76
C PHE A 297 8.24 -11.30 24.08
N LEU A 298 8.91 -10.44 24.86
CA LEU A 298 9.86 -9.44 24.38
C LEU A 298 11.10 -10.06 23.71
N THR A 299 11.57 -11.20 24.23
CA THR A 299 12.66 -11.98 23.62
C THR A 299 12.26 -12.57 22.26
N VAL A 300 11.07 -13.16 22.17
CA VAL A 300 10.54 -13.71 20.91
C VAL A 300 10.38 -12.59 19.87
N ILE A 301 9.71 -11.48 20.22
CA ILE A 301 9.47 -10.40 19.25
C ILE A 301 10.75 -9.67 18.83
N ASN A 302 11.74 -9.49 19.73
CA ASN A 302 13.05 -8.96 19.35
C ASN A 302 13.75 -9.85 18.30
N THR A 303 13.70 -11.17 18.50
CA THR A 303 14.30 -12.12 17.55
C THR A 303 13.60 -12.08 16.20
N LEU A 304 12.26 -12.05 16.19
CA LEU A 304 11.47 -11.98 14.95
C LEU A 304 11.69 -10.66 14.18
N VAL A 305 11.69 -9.52 14.87
CA VAL A 305 11.93 -8.21 14.24
C VAL A 305 13.36 -8.11 13.70
N TYR A 306 14.36 -8.58 14.46
CA TYR A 306 15.74 -8.66 13.97
C TYR A 306 15.86 -9.55 12.73
N LEU A 307 15.22 -10.73 12.71
CA LEU A 307 15.20 -11.64 11.56
C LEU A 307 14.55 -10.99 10.32
N MET A 308 13.42 -10.29 10.48
CA MET A 308 12.73 -9.59 9.38
C MET A 308 13.61 -8.48 8.77
N VAL A 309 14.24 -7.68 9.64
CA VAL A 309 15.17 -6.62 9.23
C VAL A 309 16.41 -7.21 8.55
N PHE A 310 17.00 -8.24 9.14
CA PHE A 310 18.17 -8.94 8.62
C PHE A 310 17.92 -9.47 7.20
N TYR A 311 16.83 -10.23 7.01
CA TYR A 311 16.43 -10.75 5.70
C TYR A 311 16.26 -9.60 4.69
N LYS A 312 15.62 -8.48 5.10
CA LYS A 312 15.39 -7.34 4.22
C LYS A 312 16.67 -6.61 3.80
N LEU A 313 17.70 -6.62 4.63
CA LEU A 313 19.01 -6.02 4.31
C LEU A 313 19.84 -6.93 3.39
N VAL A 314 19.77 -8.24 3.61
CA VAL A 314 20.49 -9.26 2.82
C VAL A 314 19.85 -9.50 1.44
N ASP A 315 18.53 -9.30 1.29
CA ASP A 315 17.78 -9.30 0.02
C ASP A 315 18.55 -8.57 -1.09
N LYS A 316 18.81 -9.24 -2.23
CA LYS A 316 19.60 -8.73 -3.38
C LYS A 316 21.02 -8.29 -3.00
N THR A 317 21.73 -9.08 -2.20
CA THR A 317 23.17 -8.94 -1.95
C THR A 317 23.87 -10.28 -2.12
N PHE A 318 25.21 -10.27 -2.24
CA PHE A 318 26.04 -11.48 -2.24
C PHE A 318 25.77 -12.40 -1.04
N TRP A 319 25.36 -11.85 0.11
CA TRP A 319 25.06 -12.64 1.31
C TRP A 319 23.71 -13.38 1.24
N PHE A 320 22.90 -13.14 0.22
CA PHE A 320 21.59 -13.80 0.05
C PHE A 320 21.74 -15.31 -0.17
N ASP A 321 22.75 -15.71 -0.94
CA ASP A 321 23.07 -17.13 -1.19
C ASP A 321 23.49 -17.89 0.09
N TYR A 322 23.76 -17.17 1.18
CA TYR A 322 24.13 -17.68 2.50
C TYR A 322 23.10 -17.32 3.59
N VAL A 323 21.92 -16.83 3.22
CA VAL A 323 20.95 -16.27 4.19
C VAL A 323 20.50 -17.32 5.21
N GLY A 324 20.26 -18.57 4.78
CA GLY A 324 19.93 -19.65 5.69
C GLY A 324 21.07 -20.01 6.66
N PHE A 325 22.34 -20.05 6.21
CA PHE A 325 23.48 -20.22 7.12
C PHE A 325 23.54 -19.12 8.19
N LEU A 326 23.26 -17.86 7.82
CA LEU A 326 23.25 -16.73 8.75
C LEU A 326 22.06 -16.78 9.74
N VAL A 327 20.90 -17.29 9.31
CA VAL A 327 19.76 -17.59 10.21
C VAL A 327 20.07 -18.77 11.14
N ALA A 328 20.77 -19.80 10.67
CA ALA A 328 21.24 -20.90 11.50
C ALA A 328 22.26 -20.42 12.55
N LEU A 329 23.13 -19.46 12.22
CA LEU A 329 24.05 -18.82 13.17
C LEU A 329 23.30 -18.08 14.29
N LEU A 330 22.18 -17.41 13.98
CA LEU A 330 21.29 -16.85 15.00
C LEU A 330 20.63 -17.95 15.84
N GLY A 331 20.22 -19.06 15.22
CA GLY A 331 19.73 -20.25 15.94
C GLY A 331 20.76 -20.83 16.92
N ILE A 332 22.02 -20.95 16.49
CA ILE A 332 23.17 -21.37 17.33
C ILE A 332 23.40 -20.36 18.46
N PHE A 333 23.31 -19.06 18.19
CA PHE A 333 23.40 -18.03 19.24
C PHE A 333 22.34 -18.26 20.33
N HIS A 334 21.07 -18.47 19.97
CA HIS A 334 20.02 -18.78 20.95
C HIS A 334 20.27 -20.12 21.68
N PHE A 335 20.89 -21.11 21.03
CA PHE A 335 21.30 -22.36 21.67
C PHE A 335 22.39 -22.14 22.74
N VAL A 336 23.39 -21.32 22.44
CA VAL A 336 24.45 -20.96 23.40
C VAL A 336 23.86 -20.24 24.62
N VAL A 337 22.93 -19.31 24.40
CA VAL A 337 22.20 -18.66 25.51
C VAL A 337 21.37 -19.67 26.32
N TYR A 338 20.70 -20.62 25.68
CA TYR A 338 20.04 -21.74 26.38
C TYR A 338 21.02 -22.55 27.24
N MET A 339 22.21 -22.90 26.72
CA MET A 339 23.22 -23.64 27.48
C MET A 339 23.74 -22.83 28.68
N MET A 340 23.99 -21.54 28.51
CA MET A 340 24.38 -20.63 29.60
C MET A 340 23.30 -20.56 30.69
N LEU A 341 22.03 -20.36 30.30
CA LEU A 341 20.90 -20.34 31.22
C LEU A 341 20.71 -21.68 31.95
N ARG A 342 20.87 -22.81 31.26
CA ARG A 342 20.82 -24.17 31.85
C ARG A 342 21.97 -24.40 32.85
N ALA A 343 23.17 -23.91 32.54
CA ALA A 343 24.33 -24.02 33.43
C ALA A 343 24.16 -23.20 34.72
N VAL A 344 23.60 -21.99 34.63
CA VAL A 344 23.33 -21.14 35.81
C VAL A 344 22.14 -21.67 36.62
N ASN A 345 21.01 -21.95 35.98
CA ASN A 345 19.76 -22.32 36.66
C ASN A 345 19.69 -23.80 37.08
N LYS A 346 20.69 -24.62 36.69
CA LYS A 346 20.79 -26.07 36.93
C LYS A 346 19.57 -26.91 36.51
N THR A 347 18.66 -26.33 35.73
CA THR A 347 17.38 -26.91 35.32
C THR A 347 17.04 -26.46 33.90
N SER A 348 16.34 -27.32 33.14
CA SER A 348 15.82 -27.01 31.80
C SER A 348 14.40 -26.42 31.81
N ASP A 349 13.79 -26.32 33.00
CA ASP A 349 12.36 -26.08 33.19
C ASP A 349 11.98 -24.60 33.29
N GLY A 350 12.97 -23.70 33.41
CA GLY A 350 12.74 -22.26 33.34
C GLY A 350 12.13 -21.85 32.00
N VAL A 351 10.99 -21.15 32.02
CA VAL A 351 10.26 -20.77 30.79
C VAL A 351 11.15 -20.00 29.81
N ILE A 352 12.03 -19.12 30.29
CA ILE A 352 12.99 -18.39 29.44
C ILE A 352 14.08 -19.31 28.84
N THR A 353 14.62 -20.24 29.64
CA THR A 353 15.58 -21.26 29.19
C THR A 353 14.96 -22.09 28.05
N LEU A 354 13.73 -22.58 28.25
CA LEU A 354 12.99 -23.30 27.22
C LEU A 354 12.63 -22.41 26.02
N THR A 355 12.35 -21.13 26.23
CA THR A 355 12.08 -20.17 25.14
C THR A 355 13.29 -20.01 24.21
N HIS A 356 14.50 -19.86 24.75
CA HIS A 356 15.72 -19.81 23.92
C HIS A 356 15.97 -21.11 23.16
N PHE A 357 15.69 -22.27 23.78
CA PHE A 357 15.77 -23.56 23.11
C PHE A 357 14.76 -23.69 21.95
N VAL A 358 13.51 -23.26 22.16
CA VAL A 358 12.46 -23.28 21.14
C VAL A 358 12.77 -22.30 20.00
N ILE A 359 13.21 -21.07 20.30
CA ILE A 359 13.65 -20.09 19.30
C ILE A 359 14.82 -20.66 18.48
N SER A 360 15.80 -21.28 19.14
CA SER A 360 16.95 -21.89 18.48
C SER A 360 16.54 -22.94 17.45
N ILE A 361 15.67 -23.88 17.84
CA ILE A 361 15.11 -24.89 16.92
C ILE A 361 14.39 -24.19 15.78
N LEU A 362 13.43 -23.30 16.05
CA LEU A 362 12.63 -22.65 15.00
C LEU A 362 13.48 -21.88 13.99
N LEU A 363 14.58 -21.25 14.41
CA LEU A 363 15.52 -20.58 13.52
C LEU A 363 16.29 -21.60 12.65
N ILE A 364 16.72 -22.73 13.22
CA ILE A 364 17.37 -23.81 12.46
C ILE A 364 16.37 -24.46 11.48
N THR A 365 15.12 -24.68 11.89
CA THR A 365 14.02 -25.15 11.02
C THR A 365 13.83 -24.20 9.83
N VAL A 366 13.79 -22.89 10.07
CA VAL A 366 13.60 -21.84 9.04
C VAL A 366 14.84 -21.63 8.17
N ALA A 367 16.04 -21.89 8.69
CA ALA A 367 17.28 -21.80 7.91
C ALA A 367 17.34 -22.78 6.73
N ILE A 368 16.66 -23.94 6.83
CA ILE A 368 16.67 -25.00 5.81
C ILE A 368 16.05 -24.54 4.47
N PRO A 369 14.76 -24.13 4.38
CA PRO A 369 14.18 -23.62 3.13
C PRO A 369 14.75 -22.28 2.68
N LEU A 370 15.54 -21.61 3.53
CA LEU A 370 16.27 -20.39 3.18
C LEU A 370 17.65 -20.67 2.58
N GLN A 371 18.10 -21.93 2.55
CA GLN A 371 19.41 -22.32 2.04
C GLN A 371 19.36 -23.42 0.97
N PHE A 372 18.34 -24.27 1.03
CA PHE A 372 18.16 -25.43 0.18
C PHE A 372 16.79 -25.34 -0.51
N ASP A 373 16.70 -25.91 -1.71
CA ASP A 373 15.48 -25.96 -2.50
C ASP A 373 14.95 -27.38 -2.70
N GLY A 374 13.67 -27.48 -3.08
CA GLY A 374 13.08 -28.69 -3.63
C GLY A 374 12.99 -29.87 -2.65
N PRO A 375 13.11 -31.12 -3.14
CA PRO A 375 12.82 -32.33 -2.38
C PRO A 375 13.60 -32.51 -1.06
N LEU A 376 14.80 -31.92 -0.98
CA LEU A 376 15.69 -32.03 0.18
C LEU A 376 15.11 -31.33 1.41
N VAL A 377 14.53 -30.14 1.25
CA VAL A 377 13.89 -29.37 2.34
C VAL A 377 12.81 -30.21 3.03
N THR A 378 11.93 -30.80 2.24
CA THR A 378 10.88 -31.71 2.71
C THR A 378 11.49 -32.83 3.56
N MET A 379 12.50 -33.54 3.03
CA MET A 379 13.13 -34.64 3.78
C MET A 379 13.72 -34.17 5.11
N ILE A 380 14.46 -33.06 5.13
CA ILE A 380 15.11 -32.54 6.34
C ILE A 380 14.06 -32.22 7.42
N TRP A 381 12.94 -31.58 7.06
CA TRP A 381 11.87 -31.29 8.03
C TRP A 381 11.16 -32.55 8.58
N PHE A 382 11.00 -33.60 7.77
CA PHE A 382 10.52 -34.88 8.32
C PHE A 382 11.55 -35.56 9.23
N PHE A 383 12.84 -35.52 8.89
CA PHE A 383 13.91 -36.03 9.75
C PHE A 383 14.01 -35.23 11.07
N GLU A 384 13.93 -33.90 11.01
CA GLU A 384 13.85 -33.02 12.18
C GLU A 384 12.62 -33.37 13.04
N GLY A 385 11.47 -33.62 12.42
CA GLY A 385 10.27 -34.12 13.10
C GLY A 385 10.49 -35.44 13.85
N VAL A 386 11.27 -36.37 13.29
CA VAL A 386 11.70 -37.61 13.97
C VAL A 386 12.67 -37.32 15.11
N VAL A 387 13.69 -36.48 14.90
CA VAL A 387 14.70 -36.13 15.91
C VAL A 387 14.04 -35.45 17.11
N LEU A 388 13.23 -34.41 16.89
CA LEU A 388 12.46 -33.72 17.93
C LEU A 388 11.55 -34.69 18.69
N SER A 389 10.90 -35.61 17.97
CA SER A 389 10.09 -36.67 18.58
C SER A 389 10.91 -37.63 19.45
N PHE A 390 12.13 -37.96 19.03
CA PHE A 390 13.06 -38.80 19.80
C PHE A 390 13.59 -38.07 21.05
N LEU A 391 13.82 -36.76 20.97
CA LEU A 391 14.22 -35.94 22.14
C LEU A 391 13.17 -35.98 23.27
N SER A 392 11.90 -36.31 22.99
CA SER A 392 10.87 -36.52 24.03
C SER A 392 11.17 -37.67 25.01
N VAL A 393 12.09 -38.57 24.65
CA VAL A 393 12.57 -39.68 25.52
C VAL A 393 13.55 -39.17 26.58
N LEU A 394 14.27 -38.07 26.31
CA LEU A 394 15.33 -37.56 27.20
C LEU A 394 14.76 -37.02 28.53
N PRO A 395 15.48 -37.16 29.67
CA PRO A 395 15.00 -36.72 30.98
C PRO A 395 14.49 -35.27 31.02
N ASP A 396 15.21 -34.34 30.38
CA ASP A 396 14.86 -32.92 30.31
C ASP A 396 13.49 -32.65 29.64
N PHE A 397 12.99 -33.57 28.81
CA PHE A 397 11.76 -33.41 28.03
C PHE A 397 10.69 -34.49 28.28
N LYS A 398 11.02 -35.57 28.99
CA LYS A 398 10.10 -36.66 29.30
C LYS A 398 8.86 -36.11 30.03
N ASN A 399 7.67 -36.57 29.62
CA ASN A 399 6.36 -36.09 30.09
C ASN A 399 5.98 -34.63 29.77
N LYS A 400 6.79 -33.88 28.98
CA LYS A 400 6.46 -32.51 28.57
C LYS A 400 5.91 -32.49 27.13
N PRO A 401 4.83 -31.74 26.82
CA PRO A 401 4.24 -31.72 25.48
C PRO A 401 5.13 -31.07 24.41
N ILE A 402 6.12 -30.28 24.82
CA ILE A 402 6.88 -29.39 23.92
C ILE A 402 7.55 -30.11 22.75
N MET A 403 8.24 -31.24 22.99
CA MET A 403 8.91 -32.00 21.92
C MET A 403 7.92 -32.65 20.94
N TYR A 404 6.77 -33.11 21.44
CA TYR A 404 5.69 -33.65 20.62
C TYR A 404 5.09 -32.54 19.71
N VAL A 405 4.89 -31.34 20.26
CA VAL A 405 4.36 -30.19 19.49
C VAL A 405 5.35 -29.72 18.42
N LEU A 406 6.64 -29.61 18.74
CA LEU A 406 7.66 -29.23 17.75
C LEU A 406 7.82 -30.29 16.66
N GLY A 407 7.86 -31.59 17.04
CA GLY A 407 7.89 -32.69 16.08
C GLY A 407 6.67 -32.72 15.16
N PHE A 408 5.47 -32.44 15.70
CA PHE A 408 4.24 -32.27 14.92
C PHE A 408 4.31 -31.10 13.94
N GLY A 409 4.83 -29.96 14.42
CA GLY A 409 4.99 -28.75 13.61
C GLY A 409 5.92 -28.97 12.42
N SER A 410 7.06 -29.63 12.65
CA SER A 410 8.02 -29.98 11.59
C SER A 410 7.44 -30.96 10.56
N ILE A 411 6.65 -31.95 10.99
CA ILE A 411 5.89 -32.84 10.10
C ILE A 411 4.89 -32.04 9.24
N ILE A 412 4.12 -31.14 9.84
CA ILE A 412 3.16 -30.32 9.09
C ILE A 412 3.88 -29.38 8.12
N ALA A 413 5.00 -28.79 8.52
CA ALA A 413 5.83 -27.97 7.64
C ALA A 413 6.34 -28.79 6.44
N GLY A 414 6.83 -30.01 6.67
CA GLY A 414 7.22 -30.96 5.62
C GLY A 414 6.10 -31.25 4.63
N ILE A 415 4.89 -31.57 5.12
CA ILE A 415 3.70 -31.79 4.27
C ILE A 415 3.35 -30.50 3.49
N ALA A 416 3.36 -29.34 4.14
CA ALA A 416 2.98 -28.07 3.52
C ALA A 416 3.96 -27.65 2.42
N HIS A 417 5.27 -27.72 2.67
CA HIS A 417 6.29 -27.45 1.66
C HIS A 417 6.19 -28.41 0.47
N MET A 418 5.99 -29.71 0.75
CA MET A 418 5.80 -30.71 -0.29
C MET A 418 4.61 -30.43 -1.20
N VAL A 419 3.50 -29.92 -0.66
CA VAL A 419 2.29 -29.58 -1.44
C VAL A 419 2.41 -28.23 -2.16
N MET A 420 3.15 -27.26 -1.61
CA MET A 420 3.23 -25.89 -2.15
C MET A 420 4.41 -25.64 -3.09
N PHE A 421 5.54 -26.30 -2.89
CA PHE A 421 6.83 -26.05 -3.56
C PHE A 421 7.46 -27.33 -4.13
N GLY A 422 6.64 -28.36 -4.31
CA GLY A 422 7.06 -29.70 -4.69
C GLY A 422 7.40 -29.88 -6.17
N ASP A 423 8.55 -29.39 -6.62
CA ASP A 423 9.10 -29.74 -7.93
C ASP A 423 9.81 -31.11 -7.87
N TYR A 424 9.03 -32.18 -8.02
CA TYR A 424 9.50 -33.57 -7.99
C TYR A 424 9.40 -34.19 -9.38
N LYS A 425 10.42 -34.94 -9.81
CA LYS A 425 10.37 -35.72 -11.05
C LYS A 425 9.29 -36.79 -11.02
N THR A 426 8.15 -36.44 -11.60
CA THR A 426 6.93 -37.26 -11.61
C THR A 426 7.02 -38.41 -12.62
N VAL A 427 5.94 -39.19 -12.72
CA VAL A 427 5.76 -40.17 -13.80
C VAL A 427 5.94 -39.57 -15.20
N LEU A 428 5.57 -38.29 -15.40
CA LEU A 428 5.61 -37.62 -16.72
C LEU A 428 7.03 -37.52 -17.28
N GLU A 429 8.05 -37.41 -16.42
CA GLU A 429 9.47 -37.35 -16.83
C GLU A 429 10.15 -38.72 -16.88
N THR A 430 9.67 -39.68 -16.07
CA THR A 430 10.39 -40.94 -15.81
C THR A 430 9.75 -42.16 -16.44
N GLY A 431 8.49 -42.07 -16.87
CA GLY A 431 7.68 -43.19 -17.36
C GLY A 431 7.38 -44.27 -16.31
N LYS A 432 7.77 -44.08 -15.04
CA LYS A 432 7.70 -45.09 -13.98
C LYS A 432 6.67 -44.72 -12.92
N ILE A 433 5.73 -45.64 -12.67
CA ILE A 433 4.68 -45.51 -11.61
C ILE A 433 5.30 -45.59 -10.21
N VAL A 434 6.32 -46.44 -10.04
CA VAL A 434 6.96 -46.75 -8.76
C VAL A 434 8.45 -46.45 -8.88
N LEU A 435 9.09 -46.03 -7.79
CA LEU A 435 10.51 -45.64 -7.74
C LEU A 435 10.88 -44.40 -8.58
N ASN A 436 9.90 -43.56 -8.95
CA ASN A 436 10.19 -42.19 -9.35
C ASN A 436 10.49 -41.32 -8.11
N GLN A 437 10.98 -40.09 -8.32
CA GLN A 437 11.46 -39.25 -7.22
C GLN A 437 10.32 -38.84 -6.27
N SER A 438 9.15 -38.49 -6.82
CA SER A 438 7.94 -38.19 -6.05
C SER A 438 7.57 -39.37 -5.14
N TYR A 439 7.42 -40.57 -5.72
CA TYR A 439 6.99 -41.77 -5.02
C TYR A 439 7.93 -42.15 -3.87
N ILE A 440 9.25 -42.01 -4.07
CA ILE A 440 10.26 -42.29 -3.03
C ILE A 440 10.12 -41.29 -1.87
N VAL A 441 9.97 -39.99 -2.15
CA VAL A 441 9.77 -38.97 -1.09
C VAL A 441 8.48 -39.27 -0.33
N TRP A 442 7.37 -39.50 -1.03
CA TRP A 442 6.08 -39.80 -0.42
C TRP A 442 6.06 -41.06 0.43
N PHE A 443 6.73 -42.13 0.01
CA PHE A 443 6.89 -43.35 0.82
C PHE A 443 7.78 -43.09 2.04
N GLY A 444 8.83 -42.27 1.90
CA GLY A 444 9.65 -41.80 3.02
C GLY A 444 8.83 -41.01 4.05
N VAL A 445 8.03 -40.04 3.60
CA VAL A 445 7.08 -39.27 4.42
C VAL A 445 6.14 -40.19 5.19
N PHE A 446 5.54 -41.16 4.50
CA PHE A 446 4.68 -42.17 5.12
C PHE A 446 5.41 -42.96 6.22
N ALA A 447 6.62 -43.45 5.96
CA ALA A 447 7.41 -44.20 6.93
C ALA A 447 7.79 -43.35 8.16
N LEU A 448 8.20 -42.09 7.95
CA LEU A 448 8.63 -41.17 9.01
C LEU A 448 7.46 -40.75 9.91
N ILE A 449 6.26 -40.51 9.36
CA ILE A 449 5.04 -40.24 10.15
C ILE A 449 4.69 -41.43 11.05
N ASN A 450 4.74 -42.65 10.52
CA ASN A 450 4.46 -43.86 11.30
C ASN A 450 5.55 -44.11 12.38
N LEU A 451 6.82 -43.82 12.07
CA LEU A 451 7.93 -43.89 13.03
C LEU A 451 7.74 -42.90 14.19
N VAL A 452 7.34 -41.65 13.90
CA VAL A 452 7.04 -40.66 14.95
C VAL A 452 5.88 -41.10 15.83
N ALA A 453 4.79 -41.59 15.23
CA ALA A 453 3.67 -42.12 16.00
C ALA A 453 4.08 -43.31 16.90
N TYR A 454 4.96 -44.20 16.42
CA TYR A 454 5.52 -45.30 17.20
C TYR A 454 6.38 -44.80 18.37
N ILE A 455 7.30 -43.86 18.14
CA ILE A 455 8.12 -43.24 19.18
C ILE A 455 7.22 -42.62 20.25
N TRP A 456 6.22 -41.83 19.86
CA TRP A 456 5.33 -41.15 20.80
C TRP A 456 4.48 -42.13 21.61
N TYR A 457 3.90 -43.14 20.95
CA TYR A 457 3.09 -44.16 21.60
C TYR A 457 3.89 -44.90 22.68
N ASN A 458 5.14 -45.28 22.40
CA ASN A 458 5.99 -45.98 23.36
C ASN A 458 6.47 -45.06 24.49
N THR A 459 7.00 -43.87 24.15
CA THR A 459 7.57 -42.92 25.12
C THR A 459 6.58 -42.51 26.20
N VAL A 460 5.29 -42.43 25.86
CA VAL A 460 4.24 -42.04 26.80
C VAL A 460 3.66 -43.21 27.62
N GLN A 461 4.08 -44.47 27.39
CA GLN A 461 3.56 -45.58 28.20
C GLN A 461 4.00 -45.50 29.66
N ASP A 462 5.23 -45.08 29.92
CA ASP A 462 5.79 -44.90 31.27
C ASP A 462 5.26 -43.64 31.98
N SER A 463 4.43 -42.83 31.32
CA SER A 463 3.94 -41.58 31.88
C SER A 463 2.91 -41.83 32.98
N GLN A 464 3.20 -41.38 34.21
CA GLN A 464 2.25 -41.40 35.32
C GLN A 464 1.07 -40.44 35.10
N ASN A 465 1.19 -39.44 34.21
CA ASN A 465 0.11 -38.51 33.91
C ASN A 465 -0.88 -39.16 32.91
N ILE A 466 -1.96 -39.73 33.46
CA ILE A 466 -3.02 -40.42 32.72
C ILE A 466 -3.62 -39.54 31.60
N GLN A 467 -3.84 -38.25 31.85
CA GLN A 467 -4.43 -37.34 30.88
C GLN A 467 -3.46 -37.02 29.74
N PHE A 468 -2.18 -36.81 30.05
CA PHE A 468 -1.12 -36.62 29.06
C PHE A 468 -0.96 -37.88 28.18
N LYS A 469 -0.86 -39.06 28.82
CA LYS A 469 -0.84 -40.36 28.16
C LYS A 469 -2.03 -40.58 27.23
N ALA A 470 -3.25 -40.28 27.69
CA ALA A 470 -4.45 -40.39 26.87
C ALA A 470 -4.48 -39.40 25.70
N ASN A 471 -3.90 -38.20 25.86
CA ASN A 471 -3.83 -37.19 24.80
C ASN A 471 -2.79 -37.57 23.75
N ILE A 472 -1.53 -37.84 24.14
CA ILE A 472 -0.47 -38.22 23.20
C ILE A 472 -0.83 -39.49 22.43
N ASN A 473 -1.42 -40.50 23.08
CA ASN A 473 -1.88 -41.72 22.38
C ASN A 473 -2.96 -41.42 21.31
N LYS A 474 -3.84 -40.43 21.52
CA LYS A 474 -4.81 -40.01 20.49
C LYS A 474 -4.13 -39.31 19.31
N VAL A 475 -3.12 -38.46 19.57
CA VAL A 475 -2.42 -37.74 18.48
C VAL A 475 -1.48 -38.68 17.72
N ALA A 476 -0.74 -39.56 18.40
CA ALA A 476 0.04 -40.62 17.76
C ALA A 476 -0.85 -41.52 16.89
N PHE A 477 -2.04 -41.89 17.39
CA PHE A 477 -3.02 -42.60 16.58
C PHE A 477 -3.47 -41.77 15.36
N ALA A 478 -3.82 -40.50 15.55
CA ALA A 478 -4.22 -39.59 14.46
C ALA A 478 -3.13 -39.43 13.39
N LEU A 479 -1.85 -39.36 13.77
CA LEU A 479 -0.71 -39.29 12.86
C LEU A 479 -0.62 -40.52 11.95
N ILE A 480 -0.80 -41.73 12.50
CA ILE A 480 -0.88 -42.95 11.68
C ILE A 480 -1.97 -42.78 10.63
N LEU A 481 -3.16 -42.30 11.02
CA LEU A 481 -4.28 -42.13 10.08
C LEU A 481 -3.97 -41.14 8.96
N ILE A 482 -3.35 -40.01 9.31
CA ILE A 482 -2.95 -38.98 8.35
C ILE A 482 -1.92 -39.56 7.37
N GLY A 483 -0.89 -40.26 7.86
CA GLY A 483 0.09 -40.95 7.01
C GLY A 483 -0.57 -41.95 6.05
N GLN A 484 -1.48 -42.78 6.56
CA GLN A 484 -2.23 -43.75 5.73
C GLN A 484 -3.10 -43.08 4.65
N VAL A 485 -3.88 -42.04 5.00
CA VAL A 485 -4.75 -41.33 4.06
C VAL A 485 -3.93 -40.61 2.98
N LEU A 486 -2.82 -39.96 3.38
CA LEU A 486 -1.88 -39.36 2.44
C LEU A 486 -1.34 -40.42 1.48
N PHE A 487 -0.76 -41.52 1.98
CA PHE A 487 -0.18 -42.58 1.14
C PHE A 487 -1.13 -43.10 0.06
N VAL A 488 -2.41 -43.27 0.39
CA VAL A 488 -3.45 -43.65 -0.57
C VAL A 488 -3.70 -42.54 -1.59
N ALA A 489 -3.98 -41.31 -1.16
CA ALA A 489 -4.27 -40.18 -2.05
C ALA A 489 -3.13 -39.91 -3.05
N ILE A 490 -1.90 -40.00 -2.57
CA ILE A 490 -0.68 -39.89 -3.37
C ILE A 490 -0.57 -41.01 -4.39
N THR A 491 -0.72 -42.26 -3.96
CA THR A 491 -0.58 -43.41 -4.87
C THR A 491 -1.66 -43.36 -5.96
N SER A 492 -2.87 -42.88 -5.64
CA SER A 492 -3.91 -42.57 -6.64
C SER A 492 -3.51 -41.45 -7.60
N PHE A 493 -2.85 -40.38 -7.11
CA PHE A 493 -2.31 -39.30 -7.95
C PHE A 493 -1.24 -39.80 -8.92
N GLU A 494 -0.26 -40.57 -8.46
CA GLU A 494 0.79 -41.15 -9.32
C GLU A 494 0.20 -42.12 -10.37
N ILE A 495 -0.82 -42.92 -10.01
CA ILE A 495 -1.56 -43.77 -10.98
C ILE A 495 -2.29 -42.93 -12.04
N ASN A 496 -2.93 -41.82 -11.65
CA ASN A 496 -3.53 -40.87 -12.60
C ASN A 496 -2.48 -40.25 -13.52
N SER A 497 -1.35 -39.80 -12.97
CA SER A 497 -0.25 -39.21 -13.74
C SER A 497 0.33 -40.18 -14.76
N TYR A 498 0.47 -41.48 -14.41
CA TYR A 498 0.84 -42.52 -15.36
C TYR A 498 -0.21 -42.72 -16.46
N GLY A 499 -1.50 -42.71 -16.11
CA GLY A 499 -2.58 -42.83 -17.08
C GLY A 499 -2.57 -41.71 -18.10
N ASN A 500 -2.48 -40.47 -17.63
CA ASN A 500 -2.38 -39.28 -18.47
C ASN A 500 -1.09 -39.30 -19.32
N TYR A 501 0.04 -39.74 -18.77
CA TYR A 501 1.28 -39.94 -19.54
C TYR A 501 1.07 -40.92 -20.72
N ARG A 502 0.46 -42.08 -20.46
CA ARG A 502 0.18 -43.09 -21.49
C ARG A 502 -0.83 -42.61 -22.54
N ILE A 503 -1.88 -41.91 -22.11
CA ILE A 503 -2.86 -41.29 -23.02
C ILE A 503 -2.19 -40.24 -23.90
N ASN A 504 -1.32 -39.39 -23.35
CA ASN A 504 -0.59 -38.36 -24.10
C ASN A 504 0.39 -38.96 -25.13
N LEU A 505 1.03 -40.09 -24.82
CA LEU A 505 1.86 -40.81 -25.81
C LEU A 505 1.01 -41.28 -27.00
N VAL A 506 -0.09 -41.99 -26.75
CA VAL A 506 -1.00 -42.48 -27.82
C VAL A 506 -1.62 -41.32 -28.59
N GLN A 507 -2.03 -40.24 -27.92
CA GLN A 507 -2.55 -39.03 -28.57
C GLN A 507 -1.50 -38.36 -29.47
N ASN A 508 -0.22 -38.34 -29.07
CA ASN A 508 0.86 -37.83 -29.91
C ASN A 508 1.12 -38.73 -31.13
N GLU A 509 1.04 -40.05 -30.99
CA GLU A 509 1.12 -40.99 -32.11
C GLU A 509 -0.06 -40.81 -33.10
N ILE A 510 -1.28 -40.63 -32.58
CA ILE A 510 -2.46 -40.28 -33.41
C ILE A 510 -2.22 -38.96 -34.16
N ASN A 511 -1.75 -37.91 -33.47
CA ASN A 511 -1.50 -36.61 -34.09
C ASN A 511 -0.42 -36.70 -35.19
N GLN A 512 0.63 -37.51 -34.98
CA GLN A 512 1.66 -37.76 -36.00
C GLN A 512 1.12 -38.56 -37.19
N LYS A 513 0.29 -39.59 -36.97
CA LYS A 513 -0.43 -40.31 -38.04
C LYS A 513 -1.31 -39.37 -38.86
N ILE A 514 -2.15 -38.56 -38.20
CA ILE A 514 -3.00 -37.55 -38.84
C ILE A 514 -2.17 -36.60 -39.71
N GLU A 515 -1.03 -36.14 -39.22
CA GLU A 515 -0.18 -35.23 -40.01
C GLU A 515 0.52 -35.92 -41.18
N LEU A 516 0.91 -37.20 -41.03
CA LEU A 516 1.46 -38.02 -42.11
C LEU A 516 0.41 -38.31 -43.19
N ASP A 517 -0.80 -38.73 -42.80
CA ASP A 517 -1.91 -39.00 -43.71
C ASP A 517 -2.37 -37.72 -44.42
N ARG A 518 -2.32 -36.56 -43.76
CA ARG A 518 -2.53 -35.24 -44.39
C ARG A 518 -1.45 -34.90 -45.44
N LYS A 519 -0.20 -35.35 -45.25
CA LYS A 519 0.91 -35.17 -46.21
C LYS A 519 0.88 -36.17 -47.36
N LEU A 520 0.29 -37.36 -47.17
CA LEU A 520 0.12 -38.37 -48.21
C LEU A 520 -1.14 -38.09 -49.07
N SER A 521 -2.23 -37.65 -48.45
CA SER A 521 -3.49 -37.31 -49.13
C SER A 521 -3.44 -36.05 -49.98
N SER A 522 -2.49 -35.12 -49.75
CA SER A 522 -2.33 -33.92 -50.60
C SER A 522 -1.97 -34.23 -52.06
N ASN A 523 -1.59 -35.47 -52.38
CA ASN A 523 -1.23 -35.93 -53.71
C ASN A 523 -2.30 -36.81 -54.40
N SER A 524 -3.49 -37.00 -53.80
CA SER A 524 -4.56 -37.83 -54.38
C SER A 524 -5.95 -37.22 -54.22
N TYR A 525 -6.68 -37.07 -55.32
CA TYR A 525 -8.04 -36.53 -55.33
C TYR A 525 -9.07 -37.58 -54.90
N GLY A 526 -9.17 -37.81 -53.58
CA GLY A 526 -10.21 -38.67 -52.99
C GLY A 526 -10.22 -38.55 -51.47
N TYR A 527 -11.25 -37.91 -50.90
CA TYR A 527 -11.33 -37.64 -49.46
C TYR A 527 -12.26 -38.65 -48.76
N GLU A 528 -11.76 -39.86 -48.51
CA GLU A 528 -12.33 -40.69 -47.45
C GLU A 528 -11.72 -40.29 -46.11
N SER A 529 -12.58 -39.93 -45.15
CA SER A 529 -12.18 -39.63 -43.78
C SER A 529 -11.67 -40.91 -43.10
N VAL A 530 -10.36 -41.10 -43.05
CA VAL A 530 -9.73 -42.18 -42.27
C VAL A 530 -10.17 -42.04 -40.81
N LYS A 531 -10.89 -43.04 -40.32
CA LYS A 531 -11.44 -43.06 -38.97
C LYS A 531 -10.51 -43.80 -38.01
N TYR A 532 -9.84 -43.05 -37.14
CA TYR A 532 -9.01 -43.58 -36.03
C TYR A 532 -9.86 -44.14 -34.86
N GLU A 533 -11.01 -44.77 -35.15
CA GLU A 533 -11.93 -45.31 -34.12
C GLU A 533 -11.22 -46.34 -33.21
N THR A 534 -10.26 -47.08 -33.76
CA THR A 534 -9.38 -48.03 -33.03
C THR A 534 -8.48 -47.35 -32.01
N GLU A 535 -7.79 -46.28 -32.38
CA GLU A 535 -6.85 -45.58 -31.50
C GLU A 535 -7.59 -44.73 -30.43
N TYR A 536 -8.75 -44.16 -30.77
CA TYR A 536 -9.63 -43.55 -29.76
C TYR A 536 -10.22 -44.59 -28.78
N ALA A 537 -10.48 -45.82 -29.24
CA ALA A 537 -10.85 -46.93 -28.34
C ALA A 537 -9.67 -47.34 -27.42
N GLU A 538 -8.42 -47.28 -27.90
CA GLU A 538 -7.24 -47.53 -27.06
C GLU A 538 -7.11 -46.48 -25.94
N ILE A 539 -7.30 -45.19 -26.24
CA ILE A 539 -7.34 -44.11 -25.22
C ILE A 539 -8.43 -44.40 -24.17
N SER A 540 -9.63 -44.79 -24.60
CA SER A 540 -10.72 -45.18 -23.67
C SER A 540 -10.34 -46.39 -22.81
N SER A 541 -9.60 -47.37 -23.37
CA SER A 541 -9.13 -48.54 -22.64
C SER A 541 -8.08 -48.20 -21.57
N LEU A 542 -7.16 -47.29 -21.86
CA LEU A 542 -6.13 -46.80 -20.93
C LEU A 542 -6.74 -46.01 -19.77
N ALA A 543 -7.74 -45.16 -20.05
CA ALA A 543 -8.52 -44.47 -19.01
C ALA A 543 -9.25 -45.46 -18.08
N LYS A 544 -9.82 -46.54 -18.64
CA LYS A 544 -10.46 -47.62 -17.86
C LYS A 544 -9.46 -48.45 -17.05
N GLN A 545 -8.28 -48.74 -17.59
CA GLN A 545 -7.24 -49.51 -16.90
C GLN A 545 -6.65 -48.76 -15.69
N THR A 546 -6.43 -47.45 -15.84
CA THR A 546 -5.86 -46.59 -14.78
C THR A 546 -6.86 -46.38 -13.64
N THR A 547 -8.11 -46.15 -13.99
CA THR A 547 -9.28 -46.21 -13.09
C THR A 547 -9.36 -47.54 -12.33
N PHE A 548 -9.22 -48.67 -13.02
CA PHE A 548 -9.26 -50.00 -12.40
C PHE A 548 -8.12 -50.22 -11.38
N MET A 549 -6.89 -49.77 -11.70
CA MET A 549 -5.76 -49.85 -10.76
C MET A 549 -6.01 -49.08 -9.46
N GLN A 550 -6.72 -47.94 -9.51
CA GLN A 550 -7.11 -47.20 -8.30
C GLN A 550 -8.14 -47.98 -7.47
N ILE A 551 -9.19 -48.52 -8.11
CA ILE A 551 -10.21 -49.32 -7.41
C ILE A 551 -9.56 -50.50 -6.66
N VAL A 552 -8.64 -51.22 -7.31
CA VAL A 552 -7.90 -52.34 -6.69
C VAL A 552 -7.10 -51.87 -5.45
N LEU A 553 -6.40 -50.73 -5.53
CA LEU A 553 -5.68 -50.15 -4.40
C LEU A 553 -6.62 -49.84 -3.21
N PHE A 554 -7.76 -49.20 -3.47
CA PHE A 554 -8.75 -48.84 -2.45
C PHE A 554 -9.40 -50.07 -1.79
N ILE A 555 -9.67 -51.13 -2.56
CA ILE A 555 -10.19 -52.41 -2.06
C ILE A 555 -9.16 -53.10 -1.16
N LEU A 556 -7.90 -53.23 -1.61
CA LEU A 556 -6.83 -53.85 -0.83
C LEU A 556 -6.61 -53.13 0.50
N MET A 557 -6.58 -51.80 0.50
CA MET A 557 -6.48 -50.98 1.71
C MET A 557 -7.67 -51.17 2.66
N THR A 558 -8.90 -51.22 2.12
CA THR A 558 -10.11 -51.47 2.92
C THR A 558 -10.03 -52.83 3.62
N ILE A 559 -9.59 -53.88 2.93
CA ILE A 559 -9.38 -55.22 3.50
C ILE A 559 -8.33 -55.17 4.61
N ILE A 560 -7.19 -54.53 4.37
CA ILE A 560 -6.09 -54.42 5.35
C ILE A 560 -6.56 -53.72 6.63
N TYR A 561 -7.23 -52.56 6.54
CA TYR A 561 -7.75 -51.86 7.74
C TYR A 561 -8.84 -52.64 8.46
N PHE A 562 -9.72 -53.32 7.72
CA PHE A 562 -10.78 -54.11 8.32
C PHE A 562 -10.22 -55.31 9.09
N VAL A 563 -9.30 -56.07 8.48
CA VAL A 563 -8.63 -57.22 9.11
C VAL A 563 -7.82 -56.78 10.34
N ILE A 564 -6.99 -55.74 10.24
CA ILE A 564 -6.21 -55.23 11.38
C ILE A 564 -7.14 -54.70 12.49
N GLY A 565 -8.23 -54.01 12.12
CA GLY A 565 -9.22 -53.48 13.05
C GLY A 565 -10.00 -54.56 13.82
N LEU A 566 -10.28 -55.69 13.16
CA LEU A 566 -10.87 -56.88 13.80
C LEU A 566 -9.86 -57.59 14.71
N VAL A 567 -8.66 -57.92 14.20
CA VAL A 567 -7.62 -58.67 14.93
C VAL A 567 -7.16 -57.91 16.18
N LYS A 568 -6.88 -56.60 16.07
CA LYS A 568 -6.44 -55.79 17.23
C LYS A 568 -7.59 -55.27 18.10
N LYS A 569 -8.85 -55.64 17.82
CA LYS A 569 -10.08 -55.18 18.50
C LYS A 569 -10.18 -53.64 18.67
N ASN A 570 -9.43 -52.87 17.88
CA ASN A 570 -9.32 -51.43 18.05
C ASN A 570 -10.49 -50.72 17.36
N LYS A 571 -11.37 -50.10 18.15
CA LYS A 571 -12.56 -49.37 17.69
C LYS A 571 -12.25 -48.35 16.59
N ILE A 572 -11.10 -47.67 16.67
CA ILE A 572 -10.80 -46.58 15.75
C ILE A 572 -10.27 -47.11 14.40
N VAL A 573 -9.38 -48.12 14.42
CA VAL A 573 -8.93 -48.80 13.18
C VAL A 573 -10.11 -49.44 12.45
N ARG A 574 -11.04 -50.07 13.18
CA ARG A 574 -12.27 -50.61 12.62
C ARG A 574 -13.16 -49.53 11.98
N ASN A 575 -13.29 -48.37 12.62
CA ASN A 575 -14.05 -47.25 12.05
C ASN A 575 -13.39 -46.71 10.76
N MET A 576 -12.06 -46.78 10.63
CA MET A 576 -11.39 -46.40 9.38
C MET A 576 -11.66 -47.37 8.25
N GLY A 577 -11.65 -48.68 8.50
CA GLY A 577 -12.07 -49.66 7.49
C GLY A 577 -13.46 -49.34 6.92
N ILE A 578 -14.39 -48.86 7.77
CA ILE A 578 -15.72 -48.41 7.35
C ILE A 578 -15.65 -47.10 6.54
N VAL A 579 -14.85 -46.11 6.95
CA VAL A 579 -14.69 -44.85 6.20
C VAL A 579 -14.03 -45.08 4.83
N THR A 580 -12.97 -45.90 4.75
CA THR A 580 -12.31 -46.26 3.50
C THR A 580 -13.26 -47.06 2.60
N LEU A 581 -14.09 -47.96 3.15
CA LEU A 581 -15.14 -48.66 2.41
C LEU A 581 -16.18 -47.69 1.82
N VAL A 582 -16.61 -46.68 2.57
CA VAL A 582 -17.54 -45.64 2.07
C VAL A 582 -16.91 -44.82 0.95
N ILE A 583 -15.65 -44.38 1.10
CA ILE A 583 -14.92 -43.64 0.05
C ILE A 583 -14.76 -44.52 -1.19
N THR A 584 -14.36 -45.78 -1.02
CA THR A 584 -14.24 -46.77 -2.10
C THR A 584 -15.56 -46.95 -2.83
N SER A 585 -16.68 -46.99 -2.10
CA SER A 585 -18.04 -47.13 -2.67
C SER A 585 -18.50 -45.88 -3.42
N VAL A 586 -18.16 -44.67 -2.93
CA VAL A 586 -18.45 -43.40 -3.61
C VAL A 586 -17.61 -43.23 -4.89
N LEU A 587 -16.34 -43.66 -4.86
CA LEU A 587 -15.50 -43.71 -6.06
C LEU A 587 -16.02 -44.73 -7.07
N LEU A 588 -16.35 -45.95 -6.62
CA LEU A 588 -16.98 -46.97 -7.46
C LEU A 588 -18.26 -46.42 -8.12
N PHE A 589 -19.10 -45.71 -7.36
CA PHE A 589 -20.32 -45.08 -7.83
C PHE A 589 -20.05 -44.04 -8.94
N ALA A 590 -19.14 -43.08 -8.70
CA ALA A 590 -18.77 -42.06 -9.69
C ALA A 590 -18.28 -42.68 -11.02
N LEU A 591 -17.55 -43.79 -10.93
CA LEU A 591 -16.98 -44.50 -12.08
C LEU A 591 -18.01 -45.39 -12.81
N THR A 592 -19.02 -45.90 -12.12
CA THR A 592 -20.17 -46.59 -12.78
C THR A 592 -21.10 -45.64 -13.54
N TRP A 593 -20.92 -44.32 -13.45
CA TRP A 593 -21.73 -43.35 -14.18
C TRP A 593 -21.55 -43.45 -15.71
N GLU A 594 -20.39 -43.90 -16.20
CA GLU A 594 -20.18 -44.15 -17.63
C GLU A 594 -20.72 -45.51 -18.11
N LEU A 595 -21.11 -46.41 -17.19
CA LEU A 595 -21.67 -47.71 -17.53
C LEU A 595 -23.19 -47.62 -17.79
N GLY A 596 -23.66 -48.56 -18.62
CA GLY A 596 -25.06 -48.62 -19.06
C GLY A 596 -26.08 -48.75 -17.91
N PRO A 597 -27.36 -48.38 -18.15
CA PRO A 597 -28.35 -48.18 -17.08
C PRO A 597 -28.52 -49.36 -16.11
N ILE A 598 -28.38 -50.59 -16.60
CA ILE A 598 -28.58 -51.82 -15.81
C ILE A 598 -27.49 -52.01 -14.74
N TYR A 599 -26.24 -51.63 -15.03
CA TYR A 599 -25.13 -51.69 -14.08
C TYR A 599 -25.29 -50.64 -12.97
N ARG A 600 -25.87 -49.48 -13.29
CA ARG A 600 -26.22 -48.45 -12.30
C ARG A 600 -27.25 -49.00 -11.31
N ILE A 601 -28.34 -49.60 -11.80
CA ILE A 601 -29.41 -50.17 -10.94
C ILE A 601 -28.86 -51.25 -10.00
N ILE A 602 -28.06 -52.20 -10.52
CA ILE A 602 -27.47 -53.27 -9.70
C ILE A 602 -26.52 -52.68 -8.64
N THR A 603 -25.73 -51.66 -8.99
CA THR A 603 -24.81 -50.99 -8.05
C THR A 603 -25.57 -50.20 -6.97
N PHE A 604 -26.64 -49.46 -7.34
CA PHE A 604 -27.50 -48.75 -6.39
C PHE A 604 -28.19 -49.71 -5.41
N VAL A 605 -28.75 -50.82 -5.89
CA VAL A 605 -29.43 -51.82 -5.04
C VAL A 605 -28.42 -52.53 -4.13
N GLY A 606 -27.27 -52.95 -4.67
CA GLY A 606 -26.19 -53.55 -3.88
C GLY A 606 -25.65 -52.63 -2.79
N PHE A 607 -25.41 -51.35 -3.11
CA PHE A 607 -24.97 -50.34 -2.14
C PHE A 607 -26.03 -50.04 -1.07
N GLY A 608 -27.31 -49.97 -1.45
CA GLY A 608 -28.41 -49.82 -0.50
C GLY A 608 -28.50 -50.98 0.50
N ILE A 609 -28.39 -52.23 0.01
CA ILE A 609 -28.37 -53.44 0.86
C ILE A 609 -27.13 -53.43 1.78
N LEU A 610 -25.95 -53.08 1.25
CA LEU A 610 -24.71 -53.00 2.03
C LEU A 610 -24.80 -51.95 3.14
N LEU A 611 -25.31 -50.75 2.84
CA LEU A 611 -25.55 -49.69 3.82
C LEU A 611 -26.58 -50.11 4.88
N LEU A 612 -27.64 -50.83 4.51
CA LEU A 612 -28.62 -51.35 5.46
C LEU A 612 -28.01 -52.39 6.40
N ILE A 613 -27.18 -53.31 5.89
CA ILE A 613 -26.45 -54.29 6.72
C ILE A 613 -25.46 -53.58 7.67
N VAL A 614 -24.67 -52.63 7.16
CA VAL A 614 -23.72 -51.86 7.98
C VAL A 614 -24.43 -50.98 9.02
N SER A 615 -25.55 -50.34 8.65
CA SER A 615 -26.39 -49.54 9.54
C SER A 615 -27.00 -50.41 10.66
N TYR A 616 -27.55 -51.57 10.31
CA TYR A 616 -28.08 -52.54 11.28
C TYR A 616 -26.99 -53.05 12.26
N LEU A 617 -25.80 -53.37 11.75
CA LEU A 617 -24.64 -53.77 12.57
C LEU A 617 -24.09 -52.63 13.44
N TYR A 618 -24.28 -51.37 13.05
CA TYR A 618 -23.89 -50.19 13.82
C TYR A 618 -24.93 -49.83 14.90
N ILE A 619 -26.21 -49.80 14.53
CA ILE A 619 -27.35 -49.47 15.41
C ILE A 619 -27.52 -50.53 16.50
N SER A 620 -27.32 -51.82 16.19
CA SER A 620 -27.34 -52.90 17.20
C SER A 620 -26.26 -52.78 18.29
N LYS A 621 -25.33 -51.81 18.19
CA LYS A 621 -24.23 -51.61 19.16
C LYS A 621 -24.02 -50.18 19.66
N ASN A 622 -24.82 -49.17 19.28
CA ASN A 622 -24.60 -47.80 19.78
C ASN A 622 -25.85 -46.89 19.75
N LYS A 623 -26.14 -46.17 20.85
CA LYS A 623 -27.29 -45.23 20.97
C LYS A 623 -26.87 -43.75 20.79
N ASN A 624 -27.68 -42.98 20.03
CA ASN A 624 -27.69 -41.51 19.83
C ASN A 624 -26.64 -40.84 18.90
N PRO A 625 -27.11 -40.14 17.85
CA PRO A 625 -26.41 -39.01 17.20
C PRO A 625 -27.26 -37.71 17.06
N GLN A 626 -26.62 -36.55 16.92
CA GLN A 626 -27.23 -35.26 16.49
C GLN A 626 -26.24 -34.45 15.63
N MET A 627 -26.74 -33.58 14.74
CA MET A 627 -25.95 -32.68 13.86
C MET A 627 -26.28 -31.19 14.16
N PRO A 628 -25.35 -30.23 13.99
CA PRO A 628 -25.54 -28.85 14.46
C PRO A 628 -25.61 -27.77 13.36
N GLN A 629 -26.67 -26.97 13.38
CA GLN A 629 -26.78 -25.47 13.42
C GLN A 629 -25.82 -24.52 12.65
N ALA A 630 -24.69 -24.95 12.09
CA ALA A 630 -23.68 -24.06 11.49
C ALA A 630 -24.15 -23.35 10.20
N LEU A 631 -25.17 -23.89 9.53
CA LEU A 631 -25.66 -23.38 8.24
C LEU A 631 -26.45 -22.07 8.34
N MET A 632 -27.03 -21.77 9.52
CA MET A 632 -27.87 -20.56 9.73
C MET A 632 -27.04 -19.29 9.90
N LEU A 633 -25.78 -19.41 10.35
CA LEU A 633 -24.95 -18.25 10.72
C LEU A 633 -24.33 -17.53 9.50
N LEU A 634 -24.19 -18.22 8.37
CA LEU A 634 -23.64 -17.62 7.14
C LEU A 634 -24.62 -16.64 6.45
N LEU A 635 -25.91 -16.68 6.75
CA LEU A 635 -26.94 -15.85 6.13
C LEU A 635 -27.04 -14.43 6.71
N MET A 636 -26.49 -14.17 7.90
CA MET A 636 -26.67 -12.89 8.60
C MET A 636 -25.58 -11.84 8.35
N ILE A 637 -24.51 -12.17 7.62
CA ILE A 637 -23.31 -11.30 7.49
C ILE A 637 -23.44 -10.28 6.33
N GLY A 638 -24.46 -10.41 5.47
CA GLY A 638 -24.64 -9.58 4.27
C GLY A 638 -25.40 -8.25 4.44
N LEU A 639 -25.60 -7.74 5.67
CA LEU A 639 -26.59 -6.67 5.94
C LEU A 639 -26.07 -5.41 6.66
N PHE A 640 -24.76 -5.17 6.70
CA PHE A 640 -24.21 -3.94 7.32
C PHE A 640 -23.11 -3.27 6.49
N SER A 641 -23.50 -2.20 5.79
CA SER A 641 -22.63 -1.14 5.27
C SER A 641 -23.25 0.21 5.64
N VAL A 642 -22.43 1.20 6.02
CA VAL A 642 -22.85 2.47 6.63
C VAL A 642 -22.26 3.65 5.85
N SER A 643 -23.07 4.67 5.57
CA SER A 643 -22.69 5.93 4.91
C SER A 643 -22.33 7.04 5.91
N ALA A 644 -21.65 8.08 5.44
CA ALA A 644 -21.14 9.20 6.26
C ALA A 644 -22.04 10.45 6.16
N ASN A 645 -22.13 11.22 7.25
CA ASN A 645 -22.90 12.48 7.34
C ASN A 645 -22.05 13.71 6.99
N ALA A 646 -22.70 14.77 6.51
CA ALA A 646 -22.06 16.04 6.14
C ALA A 646 -21.61 16.92 7.33
N LYS A 647 -20.71 17.87 7.07
CA LYS A 647 -20.17 18.87 8.00
C LYS A 647 -20.86 20.22 7.77
N VAL A 648 -21.09 21.02 8.81
CA VAL A 648 -21.67 22.38 8.71
C VAL A 648 -20.56 23.45 8.74
N ILE A 649 -20.68 24.51 7.94
CA ILE A 649 -19.70 25.60 7.79
C ILE A 649 -20.16 26.91 8.45
N ASP A 650 -19.23 27.63 9.10
CA ASP A 650 -19.45 29.01 9.58
C ASP A 650 -18.99 30.03 8.53
N ILE A 651 -19.94 30.80 7.99
CA ILE A 651 -19.77 31.76 6.90
C ILE A 651 -18.92 32.99 7.28
N LYS A 652 -18.82 33.34 8.57
CA LYS A 652 -18.17 34.60 9.05
C LYS A 652 -16.66 34.66 8.81
N ASN A 653 -16.04 33.51 8.55
CA ASN A 653 -14.60 33.38 8.36
C ASN A 653 -14.16 33.55 6.89
N TRP A 654 -15.11 33.74 5.96
CA TRP A 654 -14.90 33.79 4.51
C TRP A 654 -15.08 35.21 3.98
N THR A 655 -14.19 35.73 3.13
CA THR A 655 -14.27 37.13 2.66
C THR A 655 -15.31 37.36 1.57
N SER A 656 -15.68 36.33 0.83
CA SER A 656 -16.49 36.44 -0.37
C SER A 656 -17.43 35.25 -0.49
N VAL A 657 -18.61 35.49 -1.05
CA VAL A 657 -19.67 34.51 -1.29
C VAL A 657 -20.33 34.81 -2.63
N ALA A 658 -20.73 33.76 -3.36
CA ALA A 658 -21.54 33.89 -4.57
C ALA A 658 -22.58 32.77 -4.63
N ASP A 659 -23.72 33.04 -5.25
CA ASP A 659 -24.80 32.07 -5.45
C ASP A 659 -24.56 31.29 -6.75
N LEU A 660 -24.97 30.03 -6.83
CA LEU A 660 -24.78 29.18 -8.02
C LEU A 660 -26.07 29.07 -8.84
N GLN A 661 -25.94 29.06 -10.17
CA GLN A 661 -27.04 28.91 -11.12
C GLN A 661 -26.64 28.00 -12.31
N PRO A 662 -27.61 27.36 -13.00
CA PRO A 662 -27.36 26.71 -14.28
C PRO A 662 -26.82 27.68 -15.34
N SER A 663 -25.88 27.22 -16.17
CA SER A 663 -25.38 28.00 -17.31
C SER A 663 -26.47 28.23 -18.36
N GLN A 664 -26.43 29.37 -19.06
CA GLN A 664 -27.35 29.71 -20.17
C GLN A 664 -27.03 28.98 -21.48
N ILE A 665 -25.99 28.12 -21.52
CA ILE A 665 -25.57 27.41 -22.72
C ILE A 665 -26.51 26.20 -22.94
N GLU A 666 -27.32 26.24 -24.01
CA GLU A 666 -28.19 25.11 -24.38
C GLU A 666 -27.38 23.85 -24.70
N VAL A 667 -27.43 22.89 -23.78
CA VAL A 667 -26.89 21.54 -23.97
C VAL A 667 -27.80 20.78 -24.93
N GLY A 668 -27.27 20.38 -26.09
CA GLY A 668 -27.99 19.59 -27.08
C GLY A 668 -28.65 18.36 -26.46
N SER A 669 -29.94 18.17 -26.75
CA SER A 669 -30.83 17.26 -26.03
C SER A 669 -30.39 15.79 -26.09
N SER A 670 -29.83 15.27 -24.99
CA SER A 670 -29.78 13.82 -24.75
C SER A 670 -30.82 13.41 -23.70
N THR A 671 -31.90 12.80 -24.17
CA THR A 671 -33.00 12.30 -23.32
C THR A 671 -32.57 11.06 -22.53
N GLN A 672 -31.90 11.23 -21.38
CA GLN A 672 -31.87 10.24 -20.29
C GLN A 672 -31.45 10.87 -18.95
N ASN A 673 -32.44 11.09 -18.08
CA ASN A 673 -32.43 11.35 -16.63
C ASN A 673 -31.21 12.05 -15.98
N ASN A 674 -31.48 13.24 -15.43
CA ASN A 674 -30.68 13.95 -14.41
C ASN A 674 -30.00 13.01 -13.41
N GLN A 675 -28.67 13.08 -13.32
CA GLN A 675 -27.88 12.44 -12.27
C GLN A 675 -27.35 13.43 -11.20
N ASN A 676 -27.88 14.67 -11.20
CA ASN A 676 -27.51 15.77 -10.29
C ASN A 676 -25.99 15.99 -10.17
N LEU A 677 -25.31 15.92 -11.31
CA LEU A 677 -23.86 15.89 -11.40
C LEU A 677 -23.39 17.15 -12.14
N TYR A 678 -22.62 17.97 -11.43
CA TYR A 678 -22.37 19.36 -11.81
C TYR A 678 -20.87 19.63 -11.99
N VAL A 679 -20.55 20.44 -12.98
CA VAL A 679 -19.20 21.01 -13.20
C VAL A 679 -19.27 22.53 -13.09
N LEU A 680 -18.49 23.08 -12.17
CA LEU A 680 -18.32 24.52 -11.96
C LEU A 680 -16.93 24.96 -12.46
N PRO A 681 -16.82 25.75 -13.54
CA PRO A 681 -15.56 26.35 -13.96
C PRO A 681 -15.06 27.36 -12.91
N ILE A 682 -13.77 27.31 -12.56
CA ILE A 682 -13.16 28.34 -11.71
C ILE A 682 -12.57 29.41 -12.62
N ASN A 683 -13.06 30.66 -12.54
CA ASN A 683 -12.48 31.79 -13.27
C ASN A 683 -11.45 32.59 -12.46
N LYS A 684 -10.86 33.57 -13.15
CA LYS A 684 -9.92 34.54 -12.60
C LYS A 684 -10.45 35.30 -11.38
N ASP A 685 -11.74 35.63 -11.33
CA ASP A 685 -12.33 36.43 -10.25
C ASP A 685 -12.41 35.61 -8.97
N VAL A 686 -12.87 34.36 -9.05
CA VAL A 686 -12.81 33.38 -7.95
C VAL A 686 -11.38 33.19 -7.45
N ILE A 687 -10.42 33.00 -8.37
CA ILE A 687 -8.99 32.82 -8.04
C ILE A 687 -8.43 34.08 -7.36
N SER A 688 -8.83 35.28 -7.78
CA SER A 688 -8.35 36.55 -7.21
C SER A 688 -8.84 36.82 -5.77
N LEU A 689 -9.93 36.17 -5.36
CA LEU A 689 -10.51 36.30 -4.02
C LEU A 689 -10.07 35.17 -3.07
N SER A 690 -9.46 34.11 -3.59
CA SER A 690 -8.75 33.11 -2.79
C SER A 690 -7.55 33.75 -2.09
N LYS A 691 -7.32 33.33 -0.83
CA LYS A 691 -6.13 33.66 -0.05
C LYS A 691 -5.10 32.53 -0.04
N LYS A 692 -5.32 31.44 -0.80
CA LYS A 692 -4.46 30.26 -0.83
C LYS A 692 -4.10 29.81 -2.24
N ASN A 693 -2.81 29.67 -2.45
CA ASN A 693 -2.18 29.28 -3.71
C ASN A 693 -2.58 27.88 -4.24
N ASP A 694 -3.26 27.07 -3.43
CA ASP A 694 -3.73 25.71 -3.78
C ASP A 694 -5.27 25.63 -3.94
N LEU A 695 -5.97 26.77 -3.85
CA LEU A 695 -7.45 26.89 -3.88
C LEU A 695 -8.16 26.06 -2.79
N THR A 696 -7.45 25.65 -1.73
CA THR A 696 -8.04 24.87 -0.62
C THR A 696 -8.96 25.69 0.29
N ASP A 697 -9.05 27.00 0.07
CA ASP A 697 -10.00 27.92 0.68
C ASP A 697 -11.19 28.23 -0.25
N ILE A 698 -11.68 27.22 -0.96
CA ILE A 698 -12.99 27.23 -1.63
C ILE A 698 -13.92 26.22 -0.95
N ARG A 699 -15.21 26.55 -0.79
CA ARG A 699 -16.26 25.62 -0.33
C ARG A 699 -17.55 25.78 -1.10
N ILE A 700 -18.27 24.68 -1.29
CA ILE A 700 -19.66 24.67 -1.76
C ILE A 700 -20.53 24.31 -0.56
N ILE A 701 -21.61 25.07 -0.33
CA ILE A 701 -22.57 24.83 0.74
C ILE A 701 -24.01 24.84 0.22
N ASP A 702 -24.91 24.17 0.92
CA ASP A 702 -26.35 24.34 0.76
C ASP A 702 -26.92 25.49 1.62
N LYS A 703 -28.22 25.74 1.48
CA LYS A 703 -28.99 26.72 2.26
C LYS A 703 -28.91 26.55 3.80
N ASP A 704 -28.64 25.34 4.28
CA ASP A 704 -28.55 24.99 5.70
C ASP A 704 -27.07 25.01 6.19
N HIS A 705 -26.18 25.54 5.34
CA HIS A 705 -24.73 25.62 5.50
C HIS A 705 -24.00 24.26 5.58
N ASN A 706 -24.60 23.17 5.10
CA ASN A 706 -23.90 21.89 4.97
C ASN A 706 -22.90 21.94 3.81
N GLU A 707 -21.69 21.47 4.07
CA GLU A 707 -20.57 21.39 3.12
C GLU A 707 -20.85 20.29 2.08
N ILE A 708 -21.02 20.67 0.82
CA ILE A 708 -21.21 19.73 -0.30
C ILE A 708 -19.85 19.17 -0.74
N PRO A 709 -19.62 17.85 -0.68
CA PRO A 709 -18.36 17.24 -1.09
C PRO A 709 -18.05 17.48 -2.58
N TYR A 710 -16.80 17.81 -2.90
CA TYR A 710 -16.39 18.14 -4.27
C TYR A 710 -14.96 17.64 -4.61
N ILE A 711 -14.65 17.57 -5.91
CA ILE A 711 -13.31 17.28 -6.46
C ILE A 711 -12.83 18.49 -7.27
N LEU A 712 -11.63 19.00 -6.95
CA LEU A 712 -10.93 19.94 -7.82
C LEU A 712 -10.30 19.19 -9.01
N ILE A 713 -10.54 19.67 -10.23
CA ILE A 713 -9.97 19.14 -11.47
C ILE A 713 -9.12 20.19 -12.18
N LYS A 714 -8.05 19.77 -12.84
CA LYS A 714 -7.16 20.63 -13.64
C LYS A 714 -6.93 20.02 -15.02
N SER A 715 -6.90 20.86 -16.05
CA SER A 715 -6.68 20.44 -17.44
C SER A 715 -5.22 20.08 -17.70
N ASN A 716 -5.00 19.02 -18.48
CA ASN A 716 -3.71 18.48 -18.92
C ASN A 716 -3.58 18.66 -20.45
N GLN A 717 -3.22 19.86 -20.92
CA GLN A 717 -3.15 20.14 -22.36
C GLN A 717 -1.98 19.48 -23.13
N ASN A 718 -1.26 18.51 -22.54
CA ASN A 718 -0.24 17.75 -23.26
C ASN A 718 -0.82 16.67 -24.20
N THR A 719 -2.13 16.44 -24.19
CA THR A 719 -2.84 15.52 -25.09
C THR A 719 -3.92 16.22 -25.90
N GLN A 720 -3.51 17.19 -26.74
CA GLN A 720 -4.24 17.41 -27.99
C GLN A 720 -3.99 16.21 -28.93
N THR A 721 -4.72 15.11 -28.73
CA THR A 721 -5.03 14.19 -29.83
C THR A 721 -5.98 14.91 -30.77
N VAL A 722 -5.40 15.73 -31.65
CA VAL A 722 -6.08 16.28 -32.80
C VAL A 722 -6.49 15.10 -33.67
N GLN A 723 -7.77 14.71 -33.64
CA GLN A 723 -8.27 13.66 -34.50
C GLN A 723 -8.30 14.17 -35.94
N ASP A 724 -7.35 13.71 -36.76
CA ASP A 724 -7.42 13.85 -38.21
C ASP A 724 -8.71 13.20 -38.71
N VAL A 725 -9.63 13.99 -39.25
CA VAL A 725 -10.83 13.44 -39.90
C VAL A 725 -10.47 13.10 -41.34
N ILE A 726 -10.49 11.81 -41.65
CA ILE A 726 -10.34 11.28 -43.00
C ILE A 726 -11.71 11.30 -43.69
N THR A 727 -11.79 11.79 -44.92
CA THR A 727 -13.04 11.78 -45.70
C THR A 727 -12.74 11.50 -47.18
N GLN A 728 -13.57 10.65 -47.80
CA GLN A 728 -13.50 10.35 -49.24
C GLN A 728 -13.82 11.61 -50.06
N VAL A 729 -12.99 11.88 -51.06
CA VAL A 729 -13.09 13.03 -51.95
C VAL A 729 -13.70 12.60 -53.27
N LYS A 730 -14.66 13.38 -53.79
CA LYS A 730 -15.31 13.05 -55.06
C LYS A 730 -14.42 13.51 -56.22
N ILE A 731 -13.95 12.56 -57.04
CA ILE A 731 -13.28 12.86 -58.31
C ILE A 731 -14.35 13.32 -59.32
N LEU A 732 -14.27 14.57 -59.77
CA LEU A 732 -15.20 15.17 -60.74
C LEU A 732 -14.70 15.02 -62.18
N GLU A 733 -13.40 15.22 -62.42
CA GLU A 733 -12.75 14.96 -63.72
C GLU A 733 -11.49 14.11 -63.51
N ASN A 734 -11.27 13.16 -64.42
CA ASN A 734 -10.10 12.26 -64.40
C ASN A 734 -9.58 12.08 -65.84
N SER A 735 -8.91 13.10 -66.36
CA SER A 735 -8.56 13.24 -67.77
C SER A 735 -7.05 13.14 -68.02
N VAL A 736 -6.67 12.98 -69.28
CA VAL A 736 -5.27 13.08 -69.73
C VAL A 736 -5.20 14.20 -70.75
N THR A 737 -4.27 15.12 -70.55
CA THR A 737 -4.04 16.26 -71.45
C THR A 737 -3.33 15.81 -72.73
N LYS A 738 -3.33 16.66 -73.77
CA LYS A 738 -2.62 16.37 -75.03
C LYS A 738 -1.11 16.14 -74.85
N ASP A 739 -0.53 16.75 -73.81
CA ASP A 739 0.88 16.60 -73.43
C ASP A 739 1.12 15.38 -72.50
N ASN A 740 0.19 14.42 -72.49
CA ASN A 740 0.21 13.18 -71.72
C ASN A 740 0.26 13.34 -70.18
N LYS A 741 -0.03 14.54 -69.66
CA LYS A 741 -0.14 14.78 -68.21
C LYS A 741 -1.49 14.31 -67.70
N LYS A 742 -1.51 13.62 -66.55
CA LYS A 742 -2.73 13.14 -65.89
C LYS A 742 -3.29 14.26 -65.02
N VAL A 743 -4.56 14.61 -65.21
CA VAL A 743 -5.22 15.69 -64.46
C VAL A 743 -6.44 15.15 -63.72
N LEU A 744 -6.51 15.46 -62.43
CA LEU A 744 -7.63 15.13 -61.56
C LEU A 744 -8.26 16.42 -61.05
N VAL A 745 -9.58 16.56 -61.15
CA VAL A 745 -10.33 17.63 -60.46
C VAL A 745 -11.18 17.00 -59.37
N LEU A 746 -11.03 17.52 -58.15
CA LEU A 746 -11.54 16.93 -56.92
C LEU A 746 -12.50 17.92 -56.23
N ASP A 747 -13.65 17.44 -55.74
CA ASP A 747 -14.54 18.17 -54.82
C ASP A 747 -14.40 17.58 -53.42
N THR A 748 -13.76 18.36 -52.53
CA THR A 748 -13.61 18.02 -51.10
C THR A 748 -14.92 18.12 -50.32
N SER A 749 -16.01 18.51 -50.98
CA SER A 749 -17.39 18.60 -50.48
C SER A 749 -17.61 19.61 -49.35
N ARG A 750 -16.59 20.39 -49.00
CA ARG A 750 -16.63 21.46 -47.98
C ARG A 750 -15.77 22.63 -48.45
N GLU A 751 -16.05 23.83 -47.93
CA GLU A 751 -15.28 25.05 -48.21
C GLU A 751 -14.82 25.65 -46.87
N GLY A 752 -13.63 26.26 -46.82
CA GLY A 752 -13.12 26.94 -45.63
C GLY A 752 -12.44 26.06 -44.57
N PHE A 753 -12.39 24.73 -44.74
CA PHE A 753 -11.65 23.84 -43.85
C PHE A 753 -10.18 23.76 -44.25
N LEU A 754 -9.25 23.92 -43.30
CA LEU A 754 -7.82 23.72 -43.57
C LEU A 754 -7.51 22.22 -43.72
N TYR A 755 -7.12 21.83 -44.93
CA TYR A 755 -6.67 20.48 -45.25
C TYR A 755 -5.19 20.32 -44.87
N ASN A 756 -4.81 19.13 -44.40
CA ASN A 756 -3.43 18.79 -44.07
C ASN A 756 -2.76 17.98 -45.19
N ASN A 757 -3.45 16.93 -45.63
CA ASN A 757 -2.87 15.91 -46.52
C ASN A 757 -3.99 15.25 -47.36
N LEU A 758 -3.68 14.87 -48.59
CA LEU A 758 -4.56 14.15 -49.51
C LEU A 758 -3.88 12.87 -49.98
N HIS A 759 -4.46 11.73 -49.66
CA HIS A 759 -4.01 10.42 -50.11
C HIS A 759 -4.71 10.02 -51.40
N LEU A 760 -3.97 9.57 -52.42
CA LEU A 760 -4.56 9.02 -53.65
C LEU A 760 -4.63 7.49 -53.60
N ILE A 761 -5.79 6.94 -53.94
CA ILE A 761 -5.99 5.49 -54.06
C ILE A 761 -5.80 5.08 -55.51
N ARG A 762 -4.80 4.24 -55.78
CA ARG A 762 -4.47 3.72 -57.13
C ARG A 762 -5.11 2.36 -57.43
N ASP A 763 -5.28 2.04 -58.71
CA ASP A 763 -5.48 0.65 -59.16
C ASP A 763 -4.22 -0.18 -58.82
N SER A 764 -4.41 -1.38 -58.27
CA SER A 764 -3.33 -2.30 -57.90
C SER A 764 -2.43 -2.70 -59.08
N LYS A 765 -2.95 -2.60 -60.32
CA LYS A 765 -2.19 -2.80 -61.57
C LYS A 765 -1.23 -1.66 -61.90
N SER A 766 -1.39 -0.47 -61.30
CA SER A 766 -0.48 0.66 -61.49
C SER A 766 0.72 0.51 -60.57
N GLN A 767 1.83 -0.06 -61.06
CA GLN A 767 3.05 -0.30 -60.28
C GLN A 767 4.27 0.39 -60.91
N ASN A 768 5.34 0.56 -60.12
CA ASN A 768 6.63 1.08 -60.57
C ASN A 768 6.54 2.46 -61.25
N PHE A 769 5.96 3.48 -60.59
CA PHE A 769 5.84 4.83 -61.11
C PHE A 769 6.39 5.90 -60.14
N ARG A 770 6.76 7.08 -60.67
CA ARG A 770 7.04 8.30 -59.87
C ARG A 770 6.62 9.55 -60.63
N LYS A 771 5.82 10.41 -59.99
CA LYS A 771 5.20 11.60 -60.62
C LYS A 771 5.40 12.84 -59.75
N LYS A 772 5.82 13.96 -60.34
CA LYS A 772 5.72 15.30 -59.73
C LYS A 772 4.26 15.74 -59.76
N VAL A 773 3.75 16.24 -58.64
CA VAL A 773 2.36 16.69 -58.50
C VAL A 773 2.34 18.20 -58.31
N LYS A 774 1.77 18.93 -59.27
CA LYS A 774 1.35 20.33 -59.08
C LYS A 774 -0.07 20.35 -58.53
N VAL A 775 -0.31 21.20 -57.53
CA VAL A 775 -1.62 21.40 -56.90
C VAL A 775 -2.15 22.76 -57.33
N TYR A 776 -3.41 22.82 -57.75
CA TYR A 776 -4.12 24.06 -57.98
C TYR A 776 -5.43 24.07 -57.20
N ILE A 777 -5.89 25.26 -56.82
CA ILE A 777 -7.02 25.46 -55.91
C ILE A 777 -8.03 26.47 -56.47
N SER A 778 -9.31 26.21 -56.23
CA SER A 778 -10.41 27.09 -56.61
C SER A 778 -11.59 26.92 -55.64
N ASP A 779 -12.23 28.03 -55.32
CA ASP A 779 -13.41 28.06 -54.44
C ASP A 779 -14.69 27.77 -55.25
N THR A 780 -14.66 28.00 -56.57
CA THR A 780 -15.71 27.62 -57.53
C THR A 780 -15.27 26.45 -58.42
N PHE A 781 -16.23 25.65 -58.91
CA PHE A 781 -15.92 24.56 -59.83
C PHE A 781 -15.44 25.11 -61.18
N LEU A 782 -14.27 24.66 -61.61
CA LEU A 782 -13.66 24.97 -62.89
C LEU A 782 -13.33 23.65 -63.60
N THR A 783 -13.49 23.59 -64.92
CA THR A 783 -13.05 22.43 -65.71
C THR A 783 -11.52 22.32 -65.72
N ALA A 784 -10.97 21.13 -65.97
CA ALA A 784 -9.53 20.89 -65.92
C ALA A 784 -8.69 21.86 -66.78
N ASN A 785 -9.23 22.25 -67.94
CA ASN A 785 -8.60 23.11 -68.95
C ASN A 785 -8.75 24.63 -68.68
N SER A 786 -9.43 25.03 -67.62
CA SER A 786 -9.56 26.46 -67.28
C SER A 786 -8.19 27.08 -66.92
N THR A 787 -7.97 28.32 -67.32
CA THR A 787 -6.79 29.13 -66.92
C THR A 787 -6.99 29.88 -65.60
N ALA A 788 -8.20 29.87 -65.02
CA ALA A 788 -8.53 30.58 -63.78
C ALA A 788 -8.11 29.83 -62.49
N TRP A 789 -7.52 28.65 -62.62
CA TRP A 789 -6.98 27.86 -61.50
C TRP A 789 -5.75 28.55 -60.87
N ARG A 790 -5.75 28.74 -59.55
CA ARG A 790 -4.58 29.27 -58.82
C ARG A 790 -3.63 28.14 -58.44
N GLU A 791 -2.35 28.23 -58.80
CA GLU A 791 -1.35 27.24 -58.37
C GLU A 791 -1.01 27.42 -56.88
N PHE A 792 -0.90 26.31 -56.16
CA PHE A 792 -0.45 26.25 -54.76
C PHE A 792 0.97 25.66 -54.73
N GLU A 793 1.97 26.53 -54.52
CA GLU A 793 3.38 26.16 -54.62
C GLU A 793 3.85 25.25 -53.48
N GLN A 794 3.67 23.93 -53.65
CA GLN A 794 4.34 22.90 -52.85
C GLN A 794 4.94 21.81 -53.74
N LYS A 795 6.15 21.36 -53.40
CA LYS A 795 6.85 20.27 -54.11
C LYS A 795 6.35 18.90 -53.66
N ASN A 796 5.21 18.48 -54.20
CA ASN A 796 4.65 17.15 -53.95
C ASN A 796 5.15 16.14 -55.00
N VAL A 797 5.48 14.92 -54.55
CA VAL A 797 5.88 13.80 -55.41
C VAL A 797 5.27 12.53 -54.87
N ILE A 798 4.56 11.79 -55.72
CA ILE A 798 4.05 10.45 -55.40
C ILE A 798 4.87 9.38 -56.14
N TYR A 799 4.99 8.21 -55.54
CA TYR A 799 5.69 7.06 -56.14
C TYR A 799 5.18 5.72 -55.61
N ASN A 800 5.41 4.69 -56.40
CA ASN A 800 5.27 3.29 -56.02
C ASN A 800 6.40 2.51 -56.72
N TYR A 801 7.13 1.69 -55.97
CA TYR A 801 8.15 0.78 -56.50
C TYR A 801 7.89 -0.63 -55.98
N SER A 802 8.01 -1.63 -56.86
CA SER A 802 7.93 -3.05 -56.55
C SER A 802 9.09 -3.81 -57.20
N ASP A 803 9.83 -4.56 -56.40
CA ASP A 803 10.88 -5.47 -56.87
C ASP A 803 10.31 -6.89 -57.09
N SER A 804 11.03 -7.70 -57.85
CA SER A 804 10.86 -9.13 -58.16
C SER A 804 10.65 -10.07 -56.96
N ALA A 805 10.82 -9.58 -55.73
CA ALA A 805 10.58 -10.30 -54.46
C ALA A 805 9.33 -9.79 -53.70
N ASP A 806 8.38 -9.14 -54.40
CA ASP A 806 7.13 -8.56 -53.85
C ASP A 806 7.32 -7.49 -52.76
N PHE A 807 8.52 -6.92 -52.61
CA PHE A 807 8.76 -5.78 -51.73
C PHE A 807 8.26 -4.49 -52.38
N ILE A 808 7.23 -3.89 -51.80
CA ILE A 808 6.58 -2.66 -52.30
C ILE A 808 6.89 -1.48 -51.38
N VAL A 809 7.38 -0.38 -51.94
CA VAL A 809 7.52 0.91 -51.26
C VAL A 809 6.70 1.95 -52.01
N GLU A 810 5.72 2.56 -51.35
CA GLU A 810 4.87 3.58 -51.95
C GLU A 810 4.62 4.77 -51.03
N ASN A 811 4.41 5.92 -51.67
CA ASN A 811 3.92 7.14 -51.06
C ASN A 811 2.96 7.81 -52.06
N LEU A 812 1.68 7.87 -51.68
CA LEU A 812 0.60 8.49 -52.46
C LEU A 812 -0.01 9.70 -51.73
N ASP A 813 0.64 10.16 -50.67
CA ASP A 813 0.26 11.36 -49.92
C ASP A 813 0.74 12.63 -50.62
N ILE A 814 -0.14 13.64 -50.65
CA ILE A 814 0.06 14.95 -51.24
C ILE A 814 -0.20 15.97 -50.14
N ASN A 815 0.83 16.70 -49.74
CA ASN A 815 0.69 17.73 -48.73
C ASN A 815 -0.20 18.87 -49.26
N LEU A 816 -1.24 19.20 -48.49
CA LEU A 816 -2.17 20.29 -48.74
C LEU A 816 -2.20 21.31 -47.59
N SER A 817 -1.27 21.22 -46.64
CA SER A 817 -1.22 22.05 -45.43
C SER A 817 -1.30 23.54 -45.78
N GLY A 818 -2.44 24.17 -45.46
CA GLY A 818 -2.73 25.58 -45.76
C GLY A 818 -3.73 25.82 -46.90
N VAL A 819 -4.21 24.76 -47.58
CA VAL A 819 -5.33 24.86 -48.54
C VAL A 819 -6.65 24.85 -47.78
N SER A 820 -7.58 25.74 -48.16
CA SER A 820 -8.97 25.75 -47.66
C SER A 820 -10.04 25.80 -48.75
N SER A 821 -9.63 25.73 -50.02
CA SER A 821 -10.52 25.79 -51.19
C SER A 821 -11.23 24.48 -51.42
N ARG A 822 -12.52 24.56 -51.78
CA ARG A 822 -13.37 23.38 -52.00
C ARG A 822 -12.91 22.49 -53.15
N TYR A 823 -12.50 23.10 -54.26
CA TYR A 823 -12.07 22.38 -55.45
C TYR A 823 -10.54 22.37 -55.56
N VAL A 824 -9.98 21.17 -55.73
CA VAL A 824 -8.54 20.94 -55.88
C VAL A 824 -8.29 20.25 -57.21
N LYS A 825 -7.41 20.81 -58.04
CA LYS A 825 -6.92 20.19 -59.27
C LYS A 825 -5.49 19.71 -59.07
N LEU A 826 -5.24 18.46 -59.39
CA LEU A 826 -3.90 17.87 -59.40
C LEU A 826 -3.45 17.68 -60.85
N GLU A 827 -2.23 18.13 -61.16
CA GLU A 827 -1.55 17.86 -62.43
C GLU A 827 -0.33 16.97 -62.14
N LEU A 828 -0.43 15.70 -62.55
CA LEU A 828 0.64 14.72 -62.38
C LEU A 828 1.47 14.60 -63.64
N THR A 829 2.77 14.81 -63.48
CA THR A 829 3.78 14.82 -64.56
C THR A 829 4.90 13.83 -64.25
N ASP A 830 5.51 13.24 -65.28
CA ASP A 830 6.65 12.33 -65.10
C ASP A 830 7.86 13.06 -64.52
N ASP A 831 8.53 12.43 -63.54
CA ASP A 831 9.78 12.97 -63.00
C ASP A 831 10.98 12.52 -63.86
N ILE A 832 11.15 13.20 -64.99
CA ILE A 832 12.16 12.89 -66.03
C ILE A 832 13.61 13.11 -65.55
N ASP A 833 13.80 13.78 -64.41
CA ASP A 833 15.12 14.05 -63.80
C ASP A 833 15.58 12.90 -62.88
N PHE A 834 14.73 11.90 -62.65
CA PHE A 834 15.01 10.77 -61.76
C PHE A 834 15.88 9.69 -62.44
N ASP A 835 16.54 8.86 -61.63
CA ASP A 835 17.59 7.93 -62.06
C ASP A 835 17.18 7.07 -63.27
N LYS A 836 17.92 7.23 -64.38
CA LYS A 836 17.66 6.59 -65.69
C LYS A 836 17.79 5.06 -65.66
N ASN A 837 18.33 4.49 -64.59
CA ASN A 837 18.51 3.05 -64.44
C ASN A 837 17.24 2.32 -63.98
N ILE A 838 16.19 3.04 -63.54
CA ILE A 838 14.95 2.44 -63.04
C ILE A 838 13.89 2.44 -64.16
N LYS A 839 13.29 1.28 -64.45
CA LYS A 839 12.18 1.17 -65.41
C LYS A 839 10.87 1.67 -64.76
N VAL A 840 10.53 2.92 -65.03
CA VAL A 840 9.30 3.57 -64.56
C VAL A 840 8.16 3.36 -65.57
N SER A 841 6.99 2.95 -65.09
CA SER A 841 5.73 2.93 -65.83
C SER A 841 5.10 4.33 -65.82
N ASN A 842 4.81 4.87 -67.00
CA ASN A 842 4.25 6.21 -67.13
C ASN A 842 2.73 6.26 -66.87
N GLN A 843 2.06 5.11 -66.64
CA GLN A 843 0.61 5.04 -66.47
C GLN A 843 0.22 4.82 -65.00
N ILE A 844 -0.49 5.80 -64.44
CA ILE A 844 -1.15 5.72 -63.13
C ILE A 844 -2.67 5.81 -63.32
N SER A 845 -3.39 4.80 -62.83
CA SER A 845 -4.85 4.83 -62.69
C SER A 845 -5.21 5.12 -61.24
N VAL A 846 -5.93 6.22 -61.01
CA VAL A 846 -6.41 6.65 -59.69
C VAL A 846 -7.91 6.36 -59.62
N ILE A 847 -8.30 5.56 -58.62
CA ILE A 847 -9.65 5.04 -58.42
C ILE A 847 -10.40 5.72 -57.27
N GLY A 848 -9.69 6.43 -56.40
CA GLY A 848 -10.27 7.19 -55.28
C GLY A 848 -9.25 8.19 -54.71
N ALA A 849 -9.71 9.03 -53.79
CA ALA A 849 -8.86 9.97 -53.05
C ALA A 849 -9.48 10.26 -51.68
N GLU A 850 -8.64 10.39 -50.66
CA GLU A 850 -9.05 10.67 -49.28
C GLU A 850 -8.34 11.92 -48.78
N ILE A 851 -9.06 12.84 -48.13
CA ILE A 851 -8.47 14.06 -47.56
C ILE A 851 -8.53 14.02 -46.04
N LYS A 852 -7.43 14.43 -45.43
CA LYS A 852 -7.27 14.61 -43.98
C LYS A 852 -7.37 16.10 -43.66
N TYR A 853 -8.31 16.46 -42.79
CA TYR A 853 -8.47 17.83 -42.32
C TYR A 853 -8.71 17.90 -40.83
N LEU A 854 -8.45 19.09 -40.29
CA LEU A 854 -8.66 19.40 -38.89
C LEU A 854 -10.14 19.72 -38.64
N LYS A 855 -10.83 18.92 -37.83
CA LYS A 855 -12.19 19.24 -37.39
C LYS A 855 -12.16 20.33 -36.31
N SER A 856 -12.03 21.59 -36.75
CA SER A 856 -12.11 22.77 -35.87
C SER A 856 -13.57 23.16 -35.53
N GLU A 857 -14.41 22.18 -35.18
CA GLU A 857 -15.79 22.44 -34.72
C GLU A 857 -16.42 21.23 -34.03
N ASP A 858 -16.30 21.18 -32.71
CA ASP A 858 -17.43 21.02 -31.79
C ASP A 858 -17.18 22.06 -30.67
N LYS A 859 -17.87 23.19 -30.74
CA LYS A 859 -17.72 24.33 -29.81
C LYS A 859 -18.74 24.17 -28.68
N ASN A 860 -18.26 24.13 -27.44
CA ASN A 860 -19.02 23.91 -26.21
C ASN A 860 -19.91 22.65 -26.12
N VAL A 861 -19.90 22.05 -24.91
CA VAL A 861 -20.79 20.96 -24.44
C VAL A 861 -20.54 19.55 -25.02
N GLY A 862 -20.19 18.60 -24.13
CA GLY A 862 -20.22 17.17 -24.46
C GLY A 862 -19.23 16.26 -23.72
N TYR A 863 -18.23 16.81 -23.03
CA TYR A 863 -17.25 16.02 -22.26
C TYR A 863 -17.91 15.11 -21.23
N LYS A 864 -17.45 13.86 -21.16
CA LYS A 864 -17.87 12.90 -20.14
C LYS A 864 -17.05 13.09 -18.87
N ILE A 865 -17.56 12.61 -17.74
CA ILE A 865 -16.85 12.69 -16.44
C ILE A 865 -15.43 12.13 -16.49
N LYS A 866 -15.19 11.03 -17.24
CA LYS A 866 -13.85 10.49 -17.45
C LYS A 866 -12.88 11.48 -18.10
N ASP A 867 -13.35 12.34 -18.98
CA ASP A 867 -12.53 13.34 -19.68
C ASP A 867 -12.13 14.46 -18.71
N TYR A 868 -13.08 14.91 -17.87
CA TYR A 868 -12.82 15.85 -16.77
C TYR A 868 -11.86 15.27 -15.71
N LEU A 869 -12.05 14.01 -15.29
CA LEU A 869 -11.19 13.33 -14.33
C LEU A 869 -9.78 13.04 -14.86
N GLY A 870 -9.64 12.83 -16.18
CA GLY A 870 -8.36 12.64 -16.87
C GLY A 870 -7.64 13.96 -17.23
N GLY A 871 -8.32 15.11 -17.11
CA GLY A 871 -7.78 16.42 -17.48
C GLY A 871 -7.91 16.77 -18.97
N ASN A 872 -8.64 15.99 -19.76
CA ASN A 872 -8.84 16.19 -21.20
C ASN A 872 -10.03 17.12 -21.51
N PHE A 873 -10.11 18.27 -20.83
CA PHE A 873 -11.21 19.22 -20.93
C PHE A 873 -10.73 20.66 -21.16
N VAL A 874 -11.60 21.48 -21.75
CA VAL A 874 -11.43 22.93 -21.95
C VAL A 874 -12.76 23.61 -21.61
N PHE A 875 -12.70 24.79 -21.00
CA PHE A 875 -13.84 25.70 -20.85
C PHE A 875 -13.65 26.86 -21.82
N ASP A 876 -14.56 27.06 -22.78
CA ASP A 876 -14.37 28.00 -23.90
C ASP A 876 -14.19 29.47 -23.47
N ASN A 877 -14.59 29.83 -22.24
CA ASN A 877 -14.44 31.18 -21.70
C ASN A 877 -13.05 31.49 -21.11
N ILE A 878 -12.13 30.53 -21.01
CA ILE A 878 -10.80 30.73 -20.37
C ILE A 878 -9.67 30.10 -21.20
N SER A 879 -9.07 30.92 -22.06
CA SER A 879 -7.68 30.74 -22.54
C SER A 879 -6.95 32.08 -22.47
N ILE A 880 -6.84 32.61 -21.25
CA ILE A 880 -6.35 33.97 -20.99
C ILE A 880 -4.84 34.03 -21.18
N TYR A 881 -4.40 34.44 -22.36
CA TYR A 881 -3.09 35.06 -22.52
C TYR A 881 -3.13 36.47 -21.92
N LYS A 882 -2.49 36.68 -20.77
CA LYS A 882 -2.39 38.01 -20.14
C LYS A 882 -1.04 38.65 -20.46
N ASP A 883 -1.08 39.93 -20.82
CA ASP A 883 0.11 40.75 -20.93
C ASP A 883 0.57 41.20 -19.53
N ILE A 884 1.81 40.85 -19.17
CA ILE A 884 2.44 41.16 -17.88
C ILE A 884 3.48 42.26 -18.04
N LYS A 885 3.57 43.16 -17.05
CA LYS A 885 4.51 44.29 -17.08
C LYS A 885 5.90 43.85 -16.62
N VAL A 886 6.93 44.39 -17.28
CA VAL A 886 8.31 44.32 -16.77
C VAL A 886 8.45 45.32 -15.63
N LEU A 887 8.86 44.83 -14.46
CA LEU A 887 9.10 45.62 -13.24
C LEU A 887 10.49 46.24 -13.23
N ASP A 888 11.52 45.46 -13.59
CA ASP A 888 12.92 45.90 -13.67
C ASP A 888 13.70 45.07 -14.71
N LYS A 889 14.83 45.60 -15.19
CA LYS A 889 15.69 44.97 -16.20
C LYS A 889 17.17 45.29 -15.94
N ILE A 890 17.93 44.27 -15.55
CA ILE A 890 19.38 44.35 -15.35
C ILE A 890 20.08 43.65 -16.51
N GLN A 891 20.82 44.37 -17.36
CA GLN A 891 21.61 43.78 -18.44
C GLN A 891 23.11 43.81 -18.12
N LYS A 892 23.78 42.68 -18.32
CA LYS A 892 25.23 42.50 -18.27
C LYS A 892 25.68 41.64 -19.46
N ASP A 893 26.97 41.68 -19.79
CA ASP A 893 27.51 40.98 -20.96
C ASP A 893 27.45 39.44 -20.83
N ASP A 894 27.45 38.92 -19.60
CA ASP A 894 27.29 37.50 -19.28
C ASP A 894 25.81 37.07 -19.21
N LYS A 895 24.93 37.91 -18.64
CA LYS A 895 23.50 37.62 -18.45
C LYS A 895 22.59 38.86 -18.43
N SER A 896 21.33 38.67 -18.84
CA SER A 896 20.25 39.64 -18.65
C SER A 896 19.23 39.11 -17.64
N GLU A 897 18.86 39.87 -16.62
CA GLU A 897 17.81 39.53 -15.67
C GLU A 897 16.61 40.46 -15.88
N ILE A 898 15.42 39.88 -16.06
CA ILE A 898 14.18 40.61 -16.35
C ILE A 898 13.13 40.20 -15.33
N PHE A 899 12.60 41.18 -14.60
CA PHE A 899 11.59 40.98 -13.57
C PHE A 899 10.21 41.28 -14.15
N TYR A 900 9.26 40.40 -13.90
CA TYR A 900 7.87 40.50 -14.35
C TYR A 900 6.91 40.43 -13.16
N GLU A 901 5.86 41.24 -13.23
CA GLU A 901 4.70 41.11 -12.36
C GLU A 901 3.97 39.80 -12.68
N GLY A 902 3.74 38.96 -11.68
CA GLY A 902 3.13 37.65 -11.81
C GLY A 902 1.60 37.65 -11.80
N ASP A 903 1.04 36.47 -12.01
CA ASP A 903 -0.39 36.19 -11.90
C ASP A 903 -0.55 34.79 -11.30
N ILE A 904 -1.77 34.45 -10.85
CA ILE A 904 -2.02 33.21 -10.12
C ILE A 904 -2.26 32.06 -11.11
N ASP A 905 -1.49 30.98 -11.00
CA ASP A 905 -1.50 29.75 -11.83
C ASP A 905 -0.99 29.94 -13.28
N VAL A 906 0.27 30.38 -13.42
CA VAL A 906 0.98 30.48 -14.72
C VAL A 906 1.58 29.12 -15.15
N GLU A 907 1.19 28.63 -16.34
CA GLU A 907 1.72 27.42 -16.99
C GLU A 907 2.88 27.71 -17.96
N GLU A 908 2.83 28.84 -18.66
CA GLU A 908 3.78 29.23 -19.70
C GLU A 908 4.05 30.73 -19.65
N LEU A 909 5.32 31.13 -19.81
CA LEU A 909 5.76 32.52 -19.86
C LEU A 909 6.52 32.78 -21.18
N THR A 910 6.06 33.78 -21.93
CA THR A 910 6.58 34.19 -23.23
C THR A 910 7.32 35.51 -23.13
N VAL A 911 8.60 35.48 -23.49
CA VAL A 911 9.50 36.64 -23.50
C VAL A 911 9.37 37.33 -24.85
N ARG A 912 8.81 38.54 -24.90
CA ARG A 912 8.71 39.30 -26.16
C ARG A 912 10.06 39.93 -26.52
N VAL A 913 10.74 39.36 -27.50
CA VAL A 913 11.98 39.93 -28.07
C VAL A 913 11.64 40.84 -29.25
N ASP A 914 12.32 41.97 -29.38
CA ASP A 914 12.17 42.92 -30.50
C ASP A 914 12.33 42.21 -31.85
N ASP A 915 11.44 42.49 -32.81
CA ASP A 915 11.38 41.77 -34.10
C ASP A 915 12.59 42.03 -35.02
N ASN A 916 13.40 43.04 -34.70
CA ASN A 916 14.67 43.30 -35.36
C ASN A 916 15.80 42.37 -34.87
N GLU A 917 15.68 41.78 -33.68
CA GLU A 917 16.65 40.78 -33.17
C GLU A 917 16.38 39.43 -33.86
N LYS A 918 17.29 39.02 -34.74
CA LYS A 918 17.20 37.79 -35.56
C LYS A 918 18.45 36.92 -35.41
N ASN A 919 18.32 35.64 -35.75
CA ASN A 919 19.40 34.65 -35.76
C ASN A 919 20.10 34.49 -34.39
N PHE A 920 19.30 34.36 -33.34
CA PHE A 920 19.78 34.09 -31.98
C PHE A 920 19.26 32.76 -31.42
N ASN A 921 20.02 32.20 -30.48
CA ASN A 921 19.65 31.12 -29.59
C ASN A 921 20.23 31.44 -28.20
N ARG A 922 19.41 31.43 -27.15
CA ARG A 922 19.81 31.78 -25.78
C ARG A 922 19.15 30.85 -24.78
N ASN A 923 19.90 30.41 -23.77
CA ASN A 923 19.33 29.72 -22.63
C ASN A 923 18.64 30.72 -21.69
N ILE A 924 17.44 30.39 -21.23
CA ILE A 924 16.70 31.17 -20.24
C ILE A 924 16.31 30.30 -19.04
N VAL A 925 16.53 30.84 -17.85
CA VAL A 925 16.15 30.26 -16.57
C VAL A 925 15.09 31.15 -15.94
N ILE A 926 13.92 30.58 -15.65
CA ILE A 926 12.79 31.31 -15.04
C ILE A 926 12.73 30.93 -13.57
N GLN A 927 12.65 31.94 -12.70
CA GLN A 927 12.48 31.80 -11.26
C GLN A 927 11.22 32.54 -10.79
N GLY A 928 10.60 32.08 -9.72
CA GLY A 928 9.48 32.76 -9.05
C GLY A 928 9.81 33.14 -7.61
N SER A 929 9.21 34.23 -7.13
CA SER A 929 9.26 34.68 -5.74
C SER A 929 7.94 35.31 -5.28
N ASN A 930 7.69 35.26 -3.96
CA ASN A 930 6.56 35.91 -3.29
C ASN A 930 6.98 37.10 -2.42
N ASN A 931 8.29 37.30 -2.22
CA ASN A 931 8.88 38.29 -1.31
C ASN A 931 10.13 38.98 -1.91
N ASP A 932 10.44 38.72 -3.18
CA ASP A 932 11.61 39.19 -3.95
C ASP A 932 12.99 38.79 -3.39
N ILE A 933 13.02 37.98 -2.32
CA ILE A 933 14.23 37.53 -1.63
C ILE A 933 14.49 36.06 -1.98
N ASP A 934 13.49 35.20 -1.81
CA ASP A 934 13.59 33.77 -2.04
C ASP A 934 13.14 33.44 -3.46
N TRP A 935 14.09 33.02 -4.31
CA TRP A 935 13.85 32.74 -5.75
C TRP A 935 13.96 31.24 -6.04
N VAL A 936 12.86 30.62 -6.48
CA VAL A 936 12.79 29.20 -6.84
C VAL A 936 12.79 29.04 -8.35
N THR A 937 13.64 28.20 -8.91
CA THR A 937 13.67 27.91 -10.35
C THR A 937 12.46 27.08 -10.79
N LEU A 938 11.75 27.55 -11.82
CA LEU A 938 10.48 26.98 -12.30
C LEU A 938 10.58 26.37 -13.70
N GLY A 939 11.56 26.80 -14.49
CA GLY A 939 11.76 26.34 -15.86
C GLY A 939 13.14 26.73 -16.39
N ASN A 940 13.67 25.91 -17.28
CA ASN A 940 14.93 26.15 -17.98
C ASN A 940 14.77 25.66 -19.43
N THR A 941 14.94 26.54 -20.41
CA THR A 941 14.79 26.20 -21.83
C THR A 941 15.57 27.17 -22.71
N ASN A 942 15.71 26.85 -24.00
CA ASN A 942 16.31 27.75 -24.98
C ASN A 942 15.23 28.48 -25.78
N ILE A 943 15.34 29.80 -25.88
CA ILE A 943 14.58 30.62 -26.83
C ILE A 943 15.44 30.89 -28.08
N TYR A 944 14.81 30.93 -29.24
CA TYR A 944 15.48 31.21 -30.50
C TYR A 944 14.56 31.91 -31.50
N ARG A 945 15.18 32.63 -32.44
CA ARG A 945 14.56 33.10 -33.68
C ARG A 945 15.58 32.95 -34.80
N ILE A 946 15.28 32.11 -35.78
CA ILE A 946 16.14 31.84 -36.94
C ILE A 946 15.40 32.32 -38.19
N ASP A 947 16.05 33.19 -38.96
CA ASP A 947 15.57 33.74 -40.23
C ASP A 947 16.70 33.57 -41.25
N SER A 948 16.67 32.43 -41.96
CA SER A 948 17.64 32.04 -42.97
C SER A 948 16.97 31.71 -44.31
N PRO A 949 17.70 31.65 -45.43
CA PRO A 949 17.12 31.31 -46.73
C PRO A 949 16.53 29.89 -46.82
N THR A 950 16.95 28.97 -45.94
CA THR A 950 16.53 27.56 -45.93
C THR A 950 15.60 27.19 -44.78
N TYR A 951 15.55 28.00 -43.72
CA TYR A 951 14.70 27.78 -42.54
C TYR A 951 14.31 29.10 -41.87
N LYS A 952 13.02 29.26 -41.61
CA LYS A 952 12.46 30.32 -40.77
C LYS A 952 11.66 29.69 -39.63
N GLY A 953 11.95 30.10 -38.40
CA GLY A 953 11.24 29.57 -37.22
C GLY A 953 11.70 30.24 -35.93
N GLU A 954 10.76 30.38 -34.99
CA GLU A 954 11.03 30.96 -33.67
C GLU A 954 10.36 30.17 -32.55
N ARG A 955 10.93 30.27 -31.35
CA ARG A 955 10.34 29.82 -30.10
C ARG A 955 10.77 30.80 -29.00
N LEU A 956 9.85 31.68 -28.61
CA LEU A 956 10.06 32.73 -27.63
C LEU A 956 9.34 32.48 -26.29
N SER A 957 8.66 31.34 -26.19
CA SER A 957 7.96 30.89 -24.99
C SER A 957 8.71 29.82 -24.21
N ALA A 958 8.44 29.76 -22.91
CA ALA A 958 8.95 28.78 -21.99
C ALA A 958 7.82 28.25 -21.10
N LYS A 959 7.54 26.95 -21.22
CA LYS A 959 6.75 26.24 -20.22
C LYS A 959 7.50 26.26 -18.89
N ILE A 960 6.77 26.53 -17.81
CA ILE A 960 7.26 26.51 -16.44
C ILE A 960 6.47 25.50 -15.62
N THR A 961 6.98 25.12 -14.45
CA THR A 961 6.18 24.41 -13.47
C THR A 961 5.01 25.33 -13.04
N PRO A 962 3.74 24.87 -13.14
CA PRO A 962 2.58 25.66 -12.76
C PRO A 962 2.75 26.26 -11.37
N SER A 963 2.63 27.58 -11.26
CA SER A 963 2.95 28.27 -10.02
C SER A 963 2.23 29.61 -9.87
N THR A 964 2.21 30.06 -8.61
CA THR A 964 1.40 31.15 -8.07
C THR A 964 2.30 32.23 -7.46
N TYR A 965 3.52 32.37 -7.98
CA TYR A 965 4.50 33.35 -7.50
C TYR A 965 4.12 34.76 -7.92
N LYS A 966 4.15 35.71 -6.97
CA LYS A 966 3.80 37.12 -7.22
C LYS A 966 4.72 37.80 -8.25
N ASN A 967 5.99 37.43 -8.28
CA ASN A 967 6.97 38.01 -9.19
C ASN A 967 7.77 36.89 -9.87
N PHE A 968 8.03 37.06 -11.17
CA PHE A 968 8.86 36.14 -11.96
C PHE A 968 10.14 36.85 -12.40
N LYS A 969 11.27 36.14 -12.37
CA LYS A 969 12.57 36.62 -12.83
C LYS A 969 13.08 35.69 -13.93
N VAL A 970 13.23 36.23 -15.13
CA VAL A 970 13.78 35.53 -16.29
C VAL A 970 15.24 35.92 -16.46
N ILE A 971 16.13 34.94 -16.32
CA ILE A 971 17.57 35.10 -16.50
C ILE A 971 17.94 34.57 -17.89
N ILE A 972 18.30 35.45 -18.81
CA ILE A 972 18.80 35.13 -20.15
C ILE A 972 20.33 35.04 -20.08
N GLN A 973 20.88 33.86 -20.39
CA GLN A 973 22.32 33.67 -20.49
C GLN A 973 22.81 34.20 -21.83
N ASN A 974 23.61 35.29 -21.80
CA ASN A 974 24.13 35.94 -23.00
C ASN A 974 25.42 35.26 -23.49
N ASN A 975 26.22 34.68 -22.59
CA ASN A 975 27.46 33.95 -22.89
C ASN A 975 28.41 34.76 -23.79
N ASN A 976 28.73 36.00 -23.38
CA ASN A 976 29.56 36.98 -24.09
C ASN A 976 29.02 37.46 -25.45
N ASN A 977 27.79 37.10 -25.83
CA ASN A 977 27.11 37.71 -26.96
C ASN A 977 26.41 39.01 -26.52
N LYS A 978 26.14 39.92 -27.47
CA LYS A 978 25.31 41.11 -27.22
C LYS A 978 23.99 40.72 -26.52
N PRO A 979 23.61 41.40 -25.42
CA PRO A 979 22.31 41.20 -24.76
C PRO A 979 21.12 41.44 -25.70
N LEU A 980 20.10 40.58 -25.63
CA LEU A 980 18.90 40.72 -26.47
C LEU A 980 18.06 41.95 -26.10
N THR A 981 17.50 42.61 -27.12
CA THR A 981 16.50 43.67 -26.95
C THR A 981 15.13 43.06 -26.66
N VAL A 982 14.77 42.97 -25.37
CA VAL A 982 13.46 42.49 -24.90
C VAL A 982 12.50 43.66 -24.66
N LEU A 983 11.25 43.52 -25.11
CA LEU A 983 10.17 44.50 -24.99
C LEU A 983 9.64 44.62 -23.54
N LYS A 984 8.98 45.74 -23.22
CA LYS A 984 8.50 46.07 -21.86
C LYS A 984 7.30 45.24 -21.37
N THR A 985 6.85 44.24 -22.13
CA THR A 985 5.73 43.36 -21.78
C THR A 985 6.08 41.89 -22.06
N GLY A 986 5.68 41.00 -21.16
CA GLY A 986 5.67 39.55 -21.38
C GLY A 986 4.24 39.06 -21.66
N LYS A 987 4.09 37.79 -22.02
CA LYS A 987 2.79 37.10 -22.09
C LYS A 987 2.83 35.89 -21.15
N ILE A 988 1.74 35.62 -20.43
CA ILE A 988 1.56 34.40 -19.63
C ILE A 988 0.31 33.65 -20.04
N LYS A 989 0.31 32.33 -19.87
CA LYS A 989 -0.85 31.45 -20.05
C LYS A 989 -1.27 30.87 -18.69
N LEU A 990 -2.57 30.92 -18.40
CA LEU A 990 -3.16 30.37 -17.17
C LEU A 990 -3.69 28.94 -17.35
N GLN A 991 -3.72 28.14 -16.28
CA GLN A 991 -4.22 26.76 -16.30
C GLN A 991 -5.75 26.67 -16.09
N ASN A 992 -6.44 25.88 -16.91
CA ASN A 992 -7.87 25.60 -16.73
C ASN A 992 -8.14 24.70 -15.52
N THR A 993 -8.95 25.22 -14.58
CA THR A 993 -9.33 24.55 -13.33
C THR A 993 -10.86 24.57 -13.16
N GLY A 994 -11.42 23.50 -12.59
CA GLY A 994 -12.85 23.40 -12.31
C GLY A 994 -13.13 22.55 -11.06
N ILE A 995 -14.40 22.47 -10.69
CA ILE A 995 -14.88 21.63 -9.59
C ILE A 995 -15.96 20.68 -10.11
N ILE A 996 -15.86 19.38 -9.80
CA ILE A 996 -16.94 18.39 -9.98
C ILE A 996 -17.58 18.09 -8.62
N PHE A 997 -18.91 18.06 -8.54
CA PHE A 997 -19.63 17.58 -7.38
C PHE A 997 -20.99 16.97 -7.76
N LYS A 998 -21.57 16.22 -6.82
CA LYS A 998 -22.92 15.65 -6.93
C LYS A 998 -23.74 16.10 -5.73
N THR A 999 -25.01 16.43 -5.95
CA THR A 999 -25.97 16.73 -4.86
C THR A 999 -27.21 15.85 -4.96
N GLU A 1000 -27.83 15.51 -3.83
CA GLU A 1000 -29.07 14.71 -3.78
C GLU A 1000 -30.15 15.51 -3.07
N GLY A 1001 -31.17 15.93 -3.81
CA GLY A 1001 -32.34 16.63 -3.27
C GLY A 1001 -32.21 18.14 -3.06
N VAL A 1002 -31.03 18.74 -3.27
CA VAL A 1002 -30.83 20.20 -3.22
C VAL A 1002 -30.76 20.78 -4.64
N PRO A 1003 -31.62 21.74 -5.03
CA PRO A 1003 -31.54 22.40 -6.34
C PRO A 1003 -30.32 23.32 -6.44
N VAL A 1004 -29.78 23.52 -7.65
CA VAL A 1004 -28.57 24.33 -7.88
C VAL A 1004 -28.69 25.74 -7.30
N ASN A 1005 -29.87 26.36 -7.42
CA ASN A 1005 -30.14 27.72 -6.94
C ASN A 1005 -30.08 27.87 -5.40
N ASP A 1006 -30.11 26.76 -4.64
CA ASP A 1006 -29.95 26.75 -3.18
C ASP A 1006 -28.47 26.58 -2.76
N LEU A 1007 -27.53 26.47 -3.72
CA LEU A 1007 -26.11 26.28 -3.46
C LEU A 1007 -25.33 27.61 -3.54
N LYS A 1008 -24.33 27.74 -2.65
CA LYS A 1008 -23.41 28.89 -2.61
C LYS A 1008 -21.96 28.45 -2.63
N ILE A 1009 -21.09 29.26 -3.22
CA ILE A 1009 -19.63 29.11 -3.16
C ILE A 1009 -19.03 30.16 -2.20
N LEU A 1010 -18.19 29.70 -1.26
CA LEU A 1010 -17.45 30.54 -0.29
C LEU A 1010 -15.96 30.53 -0.61
N MET A 1011 -15.29 31.68 -0.45
CA MET A 1011 -13.85 31.80 -0.70
C MET A 1011 -13.12 32.85 0.16
N GLY A 1012 -11.79 32.73 0.21
CA GLY A 1012 -10.89 33.71 0.83
C GLY A 1012 -10.71 33.57 2.35
N ASN A 1013 -10.67 32.32 2.84
CA ASN A 1013 -10.38 32.00 4.24
C ASN A 1013 -8.93 31.49 4.38
N ASN A 1014 -8.06 32.30 5.00
CA ASN A 1014 -6.65 31.97 5.18
C ASN A 1014 -6.38 30.98 6.35
N ILE A 1015 -7.40 30.56 7.09
CA ILE A 1015 -7.27 29.74 8.31
C ILE A 1015 -7.78 28.30 8.11
N GLU A 1016 -8.85 28.08 7.33
CA GLU A 1016 -9.49 26.77 7.16
C GLU A 1016 -8.55 25.73 6.54
N SER A 1017 -8.56 24.48 7.01
CA SER A 1017 -7.77 23.39 6.42
C SER A 1017 -8.28 22.96 5.04
N ALA A 1018 -7.49 22.20 4.29
CA ALA A 1018 -7.95 21.62 3.03
C ALA A 1018 -9.14 20.65 3.25
N PRO A 1019 -10.09 20.57 2.30
CA PRO A 1019 -11.17 19.60 2.36
C PRO A 1019 -10.64 18.17 2.17
N ILE A 1020 -11.21 17.21 2.91
CA ILE A 1020 -10.82 15.79 2.87
C ILE A 1020 -12.07 14.99 2.52
N TYR A 1021 -12.19 14.62 1.24
CA TYR A 1021 -13.30 13.84 0.70
C TYR A 1021 -12.80 12.64 -0.10
N ASP A 1022 -13.49 11.50 0.03
CA ASP A 1022 -13.33 10.35 -0.87
C ASP A 1022 -14.63 10.12 -1.66
N ILE A 1023 -14.94 11.06 -2.55
CA ILE A 1023 -16.07 10.93 -3.50
C ILE A 1023 -15.61 10.54 -4.91
N ARG A 1024 -14.30 10.36 -5.14
CA ARG A 1024 -13.78 9.93 -6.45
C ARG A 1024 -14.29 8.52 -6.78
N THR A 1025 -14.32 7.63 -5.79
CA THR A 1025 -14.94 6.30 -5.92
C THR A 1025 -16.42 6.39 -6.35
N THR A 1026 -17.19 7.34 -5.81
CA THR A 1026 -18.58 7.58 -6.20
C THR A 1026 -18.74 8.18 -7.61
N ILE A 1027 -17.91 9.16 -7.96
CA ILE A 1027 -17.96 9.86 -9.25
C ILE A 1027 -17.51 8.95 -10.40
N ASN A 1028 -16.59 8.01 -10.16
CA ASN A 1028 -16.14 7.05 -11.16
C ASN A 1028 -17.28 6.16 -11.73
N TYR A 1029 -18.35 5.89 -10.97
CA TYR A 1029 -19.52 5.16 -11.49
C TYR A 1029 -20.28 5.92 -12.59
N PHE A 1030 -20.02 7.22 -12.74
CA PHE A 1030 -20.65 8.10 -13.73
C PHE A 1030 -19.65 8.55 -14.82
N GLU A 1031 -18.54 7.83 -15.00
CA GLU A 1031 -17.48 8.15 -15.97
C GLU A 1031 -17.96 8.37 -17.41
N GLU A 1032 -19.05 7.72 -17.82
CA GLU A 1032 -19.66 7.84 -19.16
C GLU A 1032 -20.77 8.91 -19.25
N THR A 1033 -21.13 9.56 -18.14
CA THR A 1033 -22.17 10.60 -18.08
C THR A 1033 -21.60 11.98 -18.46
N THR A 1034 -22.39 12.79 -19.17
CA THR A 1034 -22.12 14.21 -19.40
C THR A 1034 -22.71 15.04 -18.24
N PRO A 1035 -21.91 15.80 -17.48
CA PRO A 1035 -22.40 16.63 -16.38
C PRO A 1035 -23.02 17.94 -16.86
N GLU A 1036 -23.87 18.53 -16.03
CA GLU A 1036 -24.44 19.86 -16.23
C GLU A 1036 -23.43 20.94 -15.83
N ILE A 1037 -23.25 21.96 -16.67
CA ILE A 1037 -22.32 23.07 -16.41
C ILE A 1037 -23.08 24.19 -15.68
N ILE A 1038 -22.50 24.65 -14.56
CA ILE A 1038 -23.07 25.71 -13.72
C ILE A 1038 -22.10 26.88 -13.58
N GLU A 1039 -22.64 28.04 -13.20
CA GLU A 1039 -21.94 29.31 -13.07
C GLU A 1039 -22.32 29.98 -11.74
N TYR A 1040 -21.53 30.95 -11.27
CA TYR A 1040 -21.90 31.80 -10.13
C TYR A 1040 -22.53 33.12 -10.59
N VAL A 1041 -23.55 33.56 -9.86
CA VAL A 1041 -24.12 34.91 -9.94
C VAL A 1041 -23.25 35.87 -9.13
N ASP A 1042 -22.85 36.99 -9.75
CA ASP A 1042 -22.22 38.17 -9.15
C ASP A 1042 -21.43 37.94 -7.84
N LEU A 1043 -20.10 37.83 -7.93
CA LEU A 1043 -19.25 37.64 -6.74
C LEU A 1043 -19.34 38.82 -5.77
N VAL A 1044 -20.00 38.62 -4.63
CA VAL A 1044 -20.19 39.64 -3.59
C VAL A 1044 -19.17 39.47 -2.47
N LYS A 1045 -18.65 40.59 -1.96
CA LYS A 1045 -17.90 40.61 -0.70
C LYS A 1045 -18.83 40.21 0.45
N ASN A 1046 -18.46 39.19 1.22
CA ASN A 1046 -19.25 38.71 2.34
C ASN A 1046 -19.39 39.82 3.40
N LEU A 1047 -20.62 40.26 3.64
CA LEU A 1047 -20.96 41.29 4.63
C LEU A 1047 -20.78 40.80 6.08
N GLU A 1048 -20.75 39.49 6.30
CA GLU A 1048 -20.52 38.88 7.62
C GLU A 1048 -19.03 38.68 7.96
N TYR A 1049 -18.11 39.08 7.07
CA TYR A 1049 -16.67 38.85 7.25
C TYR A 1049 -16.00 39.75 8.30
N VAL A 1050 -15.18 39.15 9.17
CA VAL A 1050 -14.38 39.86 10.20
C VAL A 1050 -12.87 39.69 9.96
N PRO A 1051 -12.10 40.77 9.68
CA PRO A 1051 -10.66 40.67 9.37
C PRO A 1051 -9.77 40.43 10.59
N THR A 1052 -8.77 39.55 10.44
CA THR A 1052 -7.68 39.33 11.40
C THR A 1052 -6.43 40.14 11.04
N LYS A 1053 -5.73 40.71 12.04
CA LYS A 1053 -4.63 41.67 11.87
C LYS A 1053 -3.28 41.07 12.30
N SER A 1054 -2.23 41.34 11.53
CA SER A 1054 -0.85 40.89 11.78
C SER A 1054 0.05 42.05 12.22
N ILE A 1055 1.05 41.75 13.07
CA ILE A 1055 2.12 42.62 13.61
C ILE A 1055 3.47 41.94 13.32
N ILE A 1056 4.60 42.64 13.49
CA ILE A 1056 5.95 42.05 13.36
C ILE A 1056 6.53 41.76 14.75
N PRO A 1057 7.01 40.53 15.03
CA PRO A 1057 7.41 40.17 16.39
C PRO A 1057 8.66 40.80 16.99
N PHE A 1058 8.60 41.03 18.31
CA PHE A 1058 9.74 41.54 19.10
C PHE A 1058 10.99 40.64 19.04
N GLY A 1059 10.81 39.31 19.00
CA GLY A 1059 11.92 38.35 18.98
C GLY A 1059 12.74 38.35 17.69
N GLU A 1060 12.14 38.73 16.57
CA GLU A 1060 12.85 38.86 15.28
C GLU A 1060 13.59 40.20 15.18
N ARG A 1061 13.09 41.23 15.88
CA ARG A 1061 13.70 42.56 15.97
C ARG A 1061 15.05 42.56 16.69
N ASN A 1062 15.30 41.61 17.60
CA ASN A 1062 16.47 41.61 18.50
C ASN A 1062 17.19 40.25 18.58
N LYS A 1063 17.85 39.83 17.49
CA LYS A 1063 18.56 38.53 17.39
C LYS A 1063 19.64 38.28 18.45
N ILE A 1064 20.28 39.32 19.00
CA ILE A 1064 21.30 39.18 20.06
C ILE A 1064 20.67 38.64 21.36
N LEU A 1065 19.43 39.05 21.67
CA LEU A 1065 18.73 38.68 22.90
C LEU A 1065 18.43 37.18 22.96
N LEU A 1066 18.24 36.52 21.80
CA LEU A 1066 18.09 35.07 21.69
C LEU A 1066 19.32 34.32 22.19
N ASN A 1067 20.50 34.66 21.64
CA ASN A 1067 21.73 33.93 21.92
C ASN A 1067 22.12 34.07 23.39
N VAL A 1068 21.92 35.26 23.96
CA VAL A 1068 22.06 35.53 25.40
C VAL A 1068 21.05 34.73 26.21
N GLY A 1069 19.78 34.67 25.78
CA GLY A 1069 18.73 33.88 26.43
C GLY A 1069 18.99 32.38 26.43
N LEU A 1070 19.53 31.82 25.34
CA LEU A 1070 19.93 30.41 25.23
C LEU A 1070 21.13 30.08 26.13
N LEU A 1071 22.15 30.94 26.15
CA LEU A 1071 23.28 30.78 27.07
C LEU A 1071 22.84 30.88 28.53
N LEU A 1072 22.00 31.86 28.87
CA LEU A 1072 21.41 31.97 30.21
C LEU A 1072 20.54 30.77 30.57
N PHE A 1073 19.78 30.20 29.63
CA PHE A 1073 19.00 28.99 29.87
C PHE A 1073 19.89 27.79 30.24
N ILE A 1074 20.92 27.52 29.43
CA ILE A 1074 21.89 26.45 29.70
C ILE A 1074 22.61 26.69 31.03
N LEU A 1075 23.02 27.94 31.30
CA LEU A 1075 23.67 28.35 32.53
C LEU A 1075 22.75 28.16 33.74
N ILE A 1076 21.47 28.56 33.66
CA ILE A 1076 20.48 28.41 34.74
C ILE A 1076 20.18 26.94 35.01
N VAL A 1077 20.01 26.11 33.98
CA VAL A 1077 19.80 24.66 34.15
C VAL A 1077 21.04 24.00 34.78
N GLY A 1078 22.24 24.38 34.35
CA GLY A 1078 23.50 23.90 34.93
C GLY A 1078 23.73 24.36 36.38
N ILE A 1079 23.50 25.64 36.68
CA ILE A 1079 23.61 26.24 38.01
C ILE A 1079 22.56 25.64 38.96
N PHE A 1080 21.31 25.49 38.51
CA PHE A 1080 20.26 24.87 39.30
C PHE A 1080 20.61 23.42 39.60
N GLY A 1081 21.07 22.64 38.61
CA GLY A 1081 21.60 21.29 38.82
C GLY A 1081 22.75 21.25 39.84
N PHE A 1082 23.72 22.16 39.71
CA PHE A 1082 24.89 22.24 40.61
C PHE A 1082 24.52 22.58 42.06
N PHE A 1083 23.71 23.62 42.29
CA PHE A 1083 23.29 24.01 43.64
C PHE A 1083 22.31 23.00 44.28
N TRP A 1084 21.48 22.34 43.46
CA TRP A 1084 20.59 21.26 43.91
C TRP A 1084 21.37 20.01 44.31
N MET A 1085 22.38 19.60 43.54
CA MET A 1085 23.33 18.55 43.94
C MET A 1085 24.10 18.91 45.21
N LYS A 1086 24.50 20.18 45.39
CA LYS A 1086 25.24 20.63 46.58
C LYS A 1086 24.39 20.59 47.86
N LYS A 1087 23.08 20.80 47.77
CA LYS A 1087 22.19 20.90 48.95
C LYS A 1087 21.87 19.54 49.60
N ASP A 1088 21.84 18.46 48.82
CA ASP A 1088 21.56 17.12 49.34
C ASP A 1088 22.81 16.41 49.92
N ILE A 1089 24.03 16.86 49.58
CA ILE A 1089 25.26 16.37 50.25
C ILE A 1089 25.29 16.78 51.73
N THR A 1090 24.79 17.97 52.06
CA THR A 1090 24.74 18.50 53.44
C THR A 1090 23.58 17.95 54.30
N HIS A 1091 22.84 16.95 53.83
CA HIS A 1091 21.80 16.24 54.59
C HIS A 1091 22.02 14.72 54.66
N HIS A 1092 23.22 14.26 54.31
CA HIS A 1092 23.67 12.87 54.46
C HIS A 1092 25.02 12.74 55.21
N GLU A 1093 25.38 13.77 55.99
CA GLU A 1093 26.30 13.68 57.13
C GLU A 1093 25.50 13.78 58.44
#